data_AF-A0A9E3TJF2-F1
#
_entry.id   AF-A0A9E3TJF2-F1
#
_cell.length_a   1.000
_cell.length_b   1.000
_cell.length_c   1.000
_cell.angle_alpha   90.00
_cell.angle_beta   90.00
_cell.angle_gamma   90.00
#
_symmetry.space_group_name_H-M   'P 1'
#
loop_
_entity.id
_entity.type
_entity.pdbx_description
1 polymer ?
#
loop_
_entity_poly.entity_id
_entity_poly.type
_entity_poly.pdbx_seq_one_letter_code
_entity_poly.pdbx_strand_id
1 'polypeptide(L)'
;MTKMLPEQFTILDDFPPVDYEQWRALVDESLQGVPFEKKLVTHTYEGIDVQPIYGRGDAVGGSDPLGFPGLPPFVRGAQPLGAVSTGWDLRQEHAHPDLAVTNQAILGDLKGGATSLLLRLDSAARNGLDPDQDSASMLAGRDGVMIYRVEDLDVALANVDLKSVAVAVESGTAFLPTAAILAALWQRRGVSCEDAAGAFNADPLAALARNGQLPVAYPEALNSLAELAKWTAHEYPRVTAVGVDTSPYHDAGATAAQDIAFGVATGVEYLRAMAAAGLDIDTAAGQILFRMGVGTHHFLAIAKLRAGRQLWSRVIEVSGGQRESGAMRIHARTSNRVLTQRDPYVNLLRNTVAAFASGLGGADVITSVPFDAMTGLPSEFSRRVARNTVLVLREESHLNRVVDPAGGSWFLDQLTEQLADKAWKTFQDIERQGGMLAALQGGWVASQIDAAYAPRAKDIARRKEGITGVSEFPDIAEQRVEQVAVDPGELRAAASARITLARLEDAAVTKCVRSGDGAKSHPVCSQLLEAALSGATIGQLARASGFHHTPTEPIPALEARSFAEPFEELRDASDAWQDAHGHRPRVFLANMGPVAHHTARAAYAKNFFEAGGFEVVGNEGFDSADKAAKAFADSGANIAVICSSDKLYSDFVPQVAPQLKQAGARSVILAGFPGDNAAAWQAAGVDRFIFIKCDVLETLRELLQEEGVLA
;
A
#
# COMPACT_ATOMS: atom_id res chain seq x y z
N MET A 1 39.21 36.79 21.81
CA MET A 1 39.13 37.54 20.54
C MET A 1 37.81 37.20 19.88
N THR A 2 36.81 38.05 20.06
CA THR A 2 35.53 37.96 19.35
C THR A 2 35.81 38.39 17.92
N LYS A 3 35.80 37.46 16.95
CA LYS A 3 35.83 37.85 15.53
C LYS A 3 34.56 38.66 15.28
N MET A 4 34.70 39.97 15.11
CA MET A 4 33.64 40.79 14.53
C MET A 4 33.35 40.23 13.15
N LEU A 5 32.13 39.73 12.94
CA LEU A 5 31.65 39.45 11.59
C LEU A 5 31.63 40.79 10.83
N PRO A 6 32.06 40.82 9.57
CA PRO A 6 32.05 42.05 8.77
C PRO A 6 30.64 42.65 8.71
N GLU A 7 30.53 43.98 8.80
CA GLU A 7 29.25 44.72 8.82
C GLU A 7 28.45 44.58 7.51
N GLN A 8 29.09 44.10 6.44
CA GLN A 8 28.45 43.84 5.15
C GLN A 8 28.61 42.35 4.81
N PHE A 9 27.48 41.65 4.81
CA PHE A 9 27.37 40.27 4.33
C PHE A 9 27.15 40.30 2.82
N THR A 10 28.12 39.82 2.04
CA THR A 10 28.00 39.65 0.60
C THR A 10 27.99 38.17 0.26
N ILE A 11 26.79 37.62 0.01
CA ILE A 11 26.58 36.19 -0.32
C ILE A 11 27.55 35.70 -1.41
N LEU A 12 27.84 36.52 -2.42
CA LEU A 12 28.70 36.14 -3.54
C LEU A 12 30.19 36.05 -3.19
N ASP A 13 30.66 36.84 -2.22
CA ASP A 13 32.08 36.86 -1.85
C ASP A 13 32.40 35.74 -0.85
N ASP A 14 31.47 35.47 0.09
CA ASP A 14 31.62 34.43 1.09
C ASP A 14 31.19 33.04 0.59
N PHE A 15 30.30 32.96 -0.42
CA PHE A 15 29.83 31.73 -1.06
C PHE A 15 29.93 31.85 -2.58
N PRO A 16 31.15 31.80 -3.16
CA PRO A 16 31.30 31.81 -4.60
C PRO A 16 30.55 30.63 -5.23
N PRO A 17 29.91 30.82 -6.39
CA PRO A 17 29.16 29.76 -7.05
C PRO A 17 30.10 28.61 -7.40
N VAL A 18 29.72 27.40 -6.98
CA VAL A 18 30.40 26.16 -7.36
C VAL A 18 29.62 25.54 -8.51
N ASP A 19 30.30 25.27 -9.62
CA ASP A 19 29.68 24.60 -10.76
C ASP A 19 29.69 23.07 -10.61
N TYR A 20 28.95 22.39 -11.49
CA TYR A 20 28.84 20.93 -11.47
C TYR A 20 30.20 20.25 -11.71
N GLU A 21 31.07 20.83 -12.53
CA GLU A 21 32.37 20.24 -12.88
C GLU A 21 33.31 20.23 -11.67
N GLN A 22 33.34 21.34 -10.92
CA GLN A 22 34.10 21.46 -9.67
C GLN A 22 33.61 20.45 -8.62
N TRP A 23 32.29 20.34 -8.45
CA TRP A 23 31.71 19.33 -7.56
C TRP A 23 32.06 17.90 -8.03
N ARG A 24 31.95 17.62 -9.33
CA ARG A 24 32.24 16.30 -9.91
C ARG A 24 33.71 15.90 -9.71
N ALA A 25 34.64 16.84 -9.85
CA ALA A 25 36.07 16.59 -9.62
C ALA A 25 36.35 16.14 -8.17
N LEU A 26 35.73 16.79 -7.17
CA LEU A 26 35.85 16.41 -5.76
C LEU A 26 35.24 15.04 -5.47
N VAL A 27 34.13 14.72 -6.14
CA VAL A 27 33.49 13.41 -6.05
C VAL A 27 34.40 12.33 -6.64
N ASP A 28 34.95 12.54 -7.82
CA ASP A 28 35.83 11.57 -8.48
C ASP A 28 37.11 11.32 -7.66
N GLU A 29 37.67 12.37 -7.02
CA GLU A 29 38.76 12.24 -6.04
C GLU A 29 38.34 11.37 -4.85
N SER A 30 37.16 11.65 -4.27
CA SER A 30 36.61 10.92 -3.12
C SER A 30 36.27 9.46 -3.44
N LEU A 31 35.93 9.15 -4.69
CA LEU A 31 35.59 7.81 -5.15
C LEU A 31 36.83 6.92 -5.38
N GLN A 32 38.04 7.46 -5.40
CA GLN A 32 39.30 6.72 -5.51
C GLN A 32 39.30 5.68 -6.66
N GLY A 33 38.74 6.07 -7.81
CA GLY A 33 38.67 5.24 -9.02
C GLY A 33 37.46 4.32 -9.12
N VAL A 34 36.54 4.32 -8.15
CA VAL A 34 35.23 3.68 -8.30
C VAL A 34 34.38 4.50 -9.29
N PRO A 35 33.76 3.89 -10.32
CA PRO A 35 32.92 4.63 -11.27
C PRO A 35 31.75 5.33 -10.58
N PHE A 36 31.56 6.62 -10.86
CA PHE A 36 30.50 7.47 -10.31
C PHE A 36 29.11 6.86 -10.51
N GLU A 37 28.83 6.43 -11.74
CA GLU A 37 27.53 5.91 -12.15
C GLU A 37 27.19 4.64 -11.37
N LYS A 38 28.19 3.82 -11.04
CA LYS A 38 28.01 2.60 -10.27
C LYS A 38 27.76 2.85 -8.79
N LYS A 39 28.26 3.98 -8.24
CA LYS A 39 28.31 4.22 -6.79
C LYS A 39 27.28 5.23 -6.30
N LEU A 40 26.99 6.27 -7.09
CA LEU A 40 26.21 7.42 -6.66
C LEU A 40 24.89 7.60 -7.41
N VAL A 41 24.74 7.02 -8.60
CA VAL A 41 23.46 7.03 -9.32
C VAL A 41 22.56 5.93 -8.76
N THR A 42 21.33 6.30 -8.41
CA THR A 42 20.32 5.34 -7.93
C THR A 42 19.39 4.97 -9.07
N HIS A 43 19.42 3.70 -9.48
CA HIS A 43 18.52 3.17 -10.50
C HIS A 43 17.21 2.70 -9.86
N THR A 44 16.10 3.34 -10.21
CA THR A 44 14.78 2.95 -9.70
C THR A 44 14.15 1.83 -10.54
N TYR A 45 13.12 1.17 -10.01
CA TYR A 45 12.41 0.09 -10.70
C TYR A 45 11.58 0.60 -11.90
N GLU A 46 11.26 1.90 -11.95
CA GLU A 46 10.66 2.59 -13.10
C GLU A 46 11.64 2.76 -14.28
N GLY A 47 12.92 2.42 -14.06
CA GLY A 47 14.01 2.68 -15.00
C GLY A 47 14.33 4.18 -15.10
N ILE A 48 14.33 4.86 -13.96
CA ILE A 48 14.75 6.25 -13.80
C ILE A 48 16.11 6.26 -13.07
N ASP A 49 17.04 7.07 -13.57
CA ASP A 49 18.36 7.26 -12.98
C ASP A 49 18.36 8.52 -12.12
N VAL A 50 18.26 8.34 -10.81
CA VAL A 50 18.28 9.44 -9.85
C VAL A 50 19.73 9.85 -9.59
N GLN A 51 20.03 11.09 -9.95
CA GLN A 51 21.35 11.69 -9.74
C GLN A 51 21.54 12.08 -8.27
N PRO A 52 22.78 12.04 -7.74
CA PRO A 52 23.06 12.41 -6.36
C PRO A 52 22.94 13.93 -6.10
N ILE A 53 22.97 14.76 -7.15
CA ILE A 53 22.77 16.20 -7.08
C ILE A 53 22.01 16.67 -8.33
N TYR A 54 21.14 17.66 -8.13
CA TYR A 54 20.44 18.35 -9.21
C TYR A 54 20.71 19.86 -9.06
N GLY A 55 20.86 20.55 -10.18
CA GLY A 55 21.23 21.96 -10.26
C GLY A 55 20.37 22.74 -11.26
N ARG A 56 20.74 24.00 -11.49
CA ARG A 56 20.04 24.88 -12.45
C ARG A 56 19.98 24.29 -13.87
N GLY A 57 20.99 23.52 -14.28
CA GLY A 57 21.01 22.84 -15.58
C GLY A 57 19.92 21.77 -15.74
N ASP A 58 19.39 21.27 -14.63
CA ASP A 58 18.31 20.28 -14.59
C ASP A 58 16.94 20.92 -14.46
N ALA A 59 16.82 22.24 -14.62
CA ALA A 59 15.52 22.89 -14.61
C ALA A 59 14.65 22.33 -15.76
N VAL A 60 13.41 21.92 -15.43
CA VAL A 60 12.43 21.53 -16.43
C VAL A 60 12.01 22.79 -17.19
N GLY A 61 12.16 22.79 -18.52
CA GLY A 61 11.55 23.72 -19.48
C GLY A 61 11.65 25.25 -19.20
N GLY A 62 10.80 26.03 -19.88
CA GLY A 62 10.82 27.52 -19.90
C GLY A 62 10.41 28.23 -18.59
N SER A 63 9.67 29.35 -18.66
CA SER A 63 9.49 30.24 -17.51
C SER A 63 8.66 29.68 -16.34
N ASP A 64 7.88 28.59 -16.52
CA ASP A 64 7.29 27.72 -15.45
C ASP A 64 6.45 26.58 -16.10
N PRO A 65 7.06 25.48 -16.60
CA PRO A 65 6.31 24.45 -17.35
C PRO A 65 5.35 23.61 -16.50
N LEU A 66 5.51 23.62 -15.18
CA LEU A 66 4.62 22.91 -14.24
C LEU A 66 3.39 23.73 -13.85
N GLY A 67 3.34 25.00 -14.27
CA GLY A 67 2.21 25.90 -14.07
C GLY A 67 1.99 26.32 -12.62
N PHE A 68 0.87 27.00 -12.41
CA PHE A 68 0.44 27.49 -11.09
C PHE A 68 -0.60 26.55 -10.45
N PRO A 69 -0.70 26.51 -9.11
CA PRO A 69 -1.75 25.74 -8.44
C PRO A 69 -3.15 26.15 -8.91
N GLY A 70 -4.03 25.17 -9.09
CA GLY A 70 -5.39 25.38 -9.57
C GLY A 70 -5.52 25.74 -11.04
N LEU A 71 -4.43 25.72 -11.82
CA LEU A 71 -4.43 25.90 -13.26
C LEU A 71 -3.80 24.68 -13.95
N PRO A 72 -4.24 24.31 -15.16
CA PRO A 72 -3.60 23.27 -15.94
C PRO A 72 -2.09 23.54 -16.11
N PRO A 73 -1.22 22.52 -15.98
CA PRO A 73 -1.52 21.08 -15.89
C PRO A 73 -1.80 20.53 -14.48
N PHE A 74 -2.12 21.41 -13.50
CA PHE A 74 -2.45 21.07 -12.11
C PHE A 74 -1.37 20.31 -11.33
N VAL A 75 -0.12 20.29 -11.81
CA VAL A 75 1.01 19.61 -11.14
C VAL A 75 1.11 20.05 -9.68
N ARG A 76 1.00 21.37 -9.44
CA ARG A 76 1.09 22.00 -8.11
C ARG A 76 -0.19 21.94 -7.27
N GLY A 77 -1.21 21.21 -7.74
CA GLY A 77 -2.48 21.00 -7.02
C GLY A 77 -3.71 21.41 -7.82
N ALA A 78 -4.84 20.76 -7.49
CA ALA A 78 -6.13 20.95 -8.14
C ALA A 78 -6.79 22.31 -7.83
N GLN A 79 -6.46 22.92 -6.68
CA GLN A 79 -7.09 24.16 -6.19
C GLN A 79 -6.04 25.26 -6.01
N PRO A 80 -6.34 26.55 -6.29
CA PRO A 80 -5.37 27.64 -6.16
C PRO A 80 -4.78 27.80 -4.75
N LEU A 81 -5.60 27.61 -3.71
CA LEU A 81 -5.17 27.69 -2.31
C LEU A 81 -4.88 26.31 -1.69
N GLY A 82 -5.00 25.22 -2.47
CA GLY A 82 -4.87 23.85 -1.98
C GLY A 82 -5.61 23.62 -0.66
N ALA A 83 -4.89 23.05 0.31
CA ALA A 83 -5.38 22.75 1.65
C ALA A 83 -4.97 23.81 2.72
N VAL A 84 -4.57 25.02 2.30
CA VAL A 84 -4.01 26.03 3.21
C VAL A 84 -5.02 26.50 4.26
N SER A 85 -6.26 26.77 3.85
CA SER A 85 -7.30 27.30 4.73
C SER A 85 -8.07 26.22 5.50
N THR A 86 -8.30 25.06 4.89
CA THR A 86 -9.18 24.01 5.42
C THR A 86 -8.43 22.81 5.99
N GLY A 87 -7.15 22.64 5.67
CA GLY A 87 -6.44 21.38 5.86
C GLY A 87 -6.89 20.31 4.86
N TRP A 88 -6.23 19.15 4.92
CA TRP A 88 -6.61 17.97 4.16
C TRP A 88 -7.87 17.33 4.76
N ASP A 89 -8.67 16.67 3.91
CA ASP A 89 -9.73 15.77 4.40
C ASP A 89 -9.08 14.53 5.02
N LEU A 90 -9.06 14.47 6.36
CA LEU A 90 -8.65 13.31 7.12
C LEU A 90 -9.79 12.30 7.17
N ARG A 91 -9.72 11.34 6.24
CA ARG A 91 -10.71 10.27 6.10
C ARG A 91 -10.26 9.03 6.86
N GLN A 92 -11.00 8.69 7.91
CA GLN A 92 -10.75 7.47 8.70
C GLN A 92 -11.49 6.28 8.10
N GLU A 93 -10.78 5.16 7.96
CA GLU A 93 -11.32 3.90 7.45
C GLU A 93 -11.85 3.04 8.61
N HIS A 94 -13.05 2.49 8.45
CA HIS A 94 -13.69 1.59 9.42
C HIS A 94 -14.12 0.29 8.73
N ALA A 95 -13.68 -0.84 9.32
CA ALA A 95 -13.87 -2.19 8.77
C ALA A 95 -14.21 -3.24 9.84
N HIS A 96 -14.55 -2.83 11.07
CA HIS A 96 -14.88 -3.78 12.14
C HIS A 96 -16.24 -4.45 11.82
N PRO A 97 -16.37 -5.79 11.90
CA PRO A 97 -17.59 -6.48 11.46
C PRO A 97 -18.82 -6.16 12.32
N ASP A 98 -18.63 -5.91 13.61
CA ASP A 98 -19.71 -5.48 14.53
C ASP A 98 -20.11 -4.00 14.30
N LEU A 99 -21.43 -3.78 14.13
CA LEU A 99 -22.02 -2.46 13.88
C LEU A 99 -21.89 -1.49 15.06
N ALA A 100 -22.09 -1.97 16.29
CA ALA A 100 -22.04 -1.14 17.49
C ALA A 100 -20.60 -0.74 17.82
N VAL A 101 -19.65 -1.68 17.69
CA VAL A 101 -18.22 -1.37 17.84
C VAL A 101 -17.75 -0.39 16.76
N THR A 102 -18.21 -0.58 15.52
CA THR A 102 -17.95 0.37 14.43
C THR A 102 -18.49 1.77 14.74
N ASN A 103 -19.72 1.88 15.25
CA ASN A 103 -20.29 3.17 15.64
C ASN A 103 -19.47 3.86 16.74
N GLN A 104 -19.08 3.12 17.78
CA GLN A 104 -18.24 3.67 18.84
C GLN A 104 -16.89 4.16 18.31
N ALA A 105 -16.26 3.40 17.40
CA ALA A 105 -15.02 3.79 16.74
C ALA A 105 -15.20 5.09 15.93
N ILE A 106 -16.25 5.18 15.12
CA ILE A 106 -16.58 6.36 14.31
C ILE A 106 -16.74 7.60 15.20
N LEU A 107 -17.54 7.51 16.26
CA LEU A 107 -17.75 8.62 17.18
C LEU A 107 -16.46 9.04 17.89
N GLY A 108 -15.61 8.09 18.25
CA GLY A 108 -14.29 8.35 18.83
C GLY A 108 -13.36 9.07 17.86
N ASP A 109 -13.34 8.65 16.59
CA ASP A 109 -12.50 9.24 15.56
C ASP A 109 -12.95 10.64 15.15
N LEU A 110 -14.26 10.88 15.01
CA LEU A 110 -14.82 12.21 14.75
C LEU A 110 -14.54 13.19 15.90
N LYS A 111 -14.75 12.76 17.15
CA LYS A 111 -14.37 13.57 18.35
C LYS A 111 -12.87 13.85 18.38
N GLY A 112 -12.06 12.95 17.83
CA GLY A 112 -10.62 13.05 17.76
C GLY A 112 -10.08 13.86 16.58
N GLY A 113 -10.94 14.43 15.73
CA GLY A 113 -10.54 15.34 14.66
C GLY A 113 -10.56 14.75 13.24
N ALA A 114 -11.12 13.55 13.03
CA ALA A 114 -11.40 13.06 11.68
C ALA A 114 -12.48 13.93 11.00
N THR A 115 -12.34 14.19 9.71
CA THR A 115 -13.24 15.09 8.95
C THR A 115 -14.22 14.35 8.07
N SER A 116 -13.90 13.12 7.66
CA SER A 116 -14.80 12.24 6.91
C SER A 116 -14.57 10.76 7.24
N LEU A 117 -15.48 9.92 6.77
CA LEU A 117 -15.50 8.49 7.04
C LEU A 117 -15.37 7.69 5.72
N LEU A 118 -14.63 6.59 5.77
CA LEU A 118 -14.68 5.51 4.77
C LEU A 118 -15.20 4.24 5.44
N LEU A 119 -16.38 3.78 5.04
CA LEU A 119 -16.95 2.51 5.51
C LEU A 119 -16.62 1.41 4.50
N ARG A 120 -15.77 0.47 4.91
CA ARG A 120 -15.49 -0.73 4.12
C ARG A 120 -16.54 -1.78 4.46
N LEU A 121 -17.39 -2.13 3.48
CA LEU A 121 -18.36 -3.19 3.67
C LEU A 121 -17.65 -4.55 3.68
N ASP A 122 -18.21 -5.51 4.42
CA ASP A 122 -17.66 -6.86 4.48
C ASP A 122 -17.68 -7.55 3.11
N SER A 123 -16.91 -8.62 2.98
CA SER A 123 -16.74 -9.30 1.70
C SER A 123 -18.05 -9.87 1.14
N ALA A 124 -19.01 -10.28 1.98
CA ALA A 124 -20.31 -10.75 1.50
C ALA A 124 -21.12 -9.61 0.87
N ALA A 125 -21.27 -8.48 1.57
CA ALA A 125 -22.01 -7.34 1.06
C ALA A 125 -21.36 -6.76 -0.22
N ARG A 126 -20.02 -6.72 -0.29
CA ARG A 126 -19.30 -6.27 -1.50
C ARG A 126 -19.54 -7.14 -2.76
N ASN A 127 -20.00 -8.37 -2.56
CA ASN A 127 -20.42 -9.30 -3.61
C ASN A 127 -21.95 -9.38 -3.77
N GLY A 128 -22.71 -8.49 -3.12
CA GLY A 128 -24.16 -8.45 -3.21
C GLY A 128 -24.83 -9.68 -2.57
N LEU A 129 -24.23 -10.23 -1.51
CA LEU A 129 -24.75 -11.38 -0.78
C LEU A 129 -25.25 -10.97 0.61
N ASP A 130 -26.34 -11.61 1.04
CA ASP A 130 -26.81 -11.52 2.42
C ASP A 130 -26.11 -12.58 3.29
N PRO A 131 -25.93 -12.35 4.61
CA PRO A 131 -25.10 -13.19 5.48
C PRO A 131 -25.69 -14.57 5.77
N ASP A 132 -26.97 -14.78 5.51
CA ASP A 132 -27.69 -16.05 5.68
C ASP A 132 -27.67 -16.95 4.43
N GLN A 133 -27.03 -16.51 3.34
CA GLN A 133 -26.84 -17.32 2.14
C GLN A 133 -25.62 -18.24 2.27
N ASP A 134 -25.71 -19.46 1.74
CA ASP A 134 -24.61 -20.44 1.81
C ASP A 134 -23.31 -19.92 1.17
N SER A 135 -23.41 -19.19 0.06
CA SER A 135 -22.29 -18.54 -0.64
C SER A 135 -21.62 -17.44 0.18
N ALA A 136 -22.29 -16.90 1.21
CA ALA A 136 -21.75 -15.89 2.10
C ALA A 136 -21.04 -16.46 3.33
N SER A 137 -21.12 -17.77 3.58
CA SER A 137 -20.64 -18.42 4.81
C SER A 137 -19.17 -18.11 5.14
N MET A 138 -18.31 -18.03 4.12
CA MET A 138 -16.88 -17.73 4.24
C MET A 138 -16.54 -16.26 3.97
N LEU A 139 -17.53 -15.42 3.65
CA LEU A 139 -17.34 -14.01 3.27
C LEU A 139 -17.94 -13.04 4.29
N ALA A 140 -19.00 -13.46 4.97
CA ALA A 140 -19.72 -12.63 5.92
C ALA A 140 -18.84 -12.28 7.14
N GLY A 141 -18.75 -11.00 7.45
CA GLY A 141 -17.91 -10.47 8.54
C GLY A 141 -16.40 -10.47 8.25
N ARG A 142 -15.97 -10.83 7.02
CA ARG A 142 -14.57 -10.73 6.62
C ARG A 142 -14.28 -9.36 6.03
N ASP A 143 -13.18 -8.76 6.48
CA ASP A 143 -12.58 -7.57 5.86
C ASP A 143 -13.59 -6.44 5.64
N GLY A 144 -14.41 -6.13 6.66
CA GLY A 144 -15.37 -5.03 6.60
C GLY A 144 -16.54 -5.15 7.56
N VAL A 145 -17.33 -4.07 7.59
CA VAL A 145 -18.52 -3.89 8.40
C VAL A 145 -19.70 -4.63 7.77
N MET A 146 -20.45 -5.39 8.58
CA MET A 146 -21.62 -6.19 8.15
C MET A 146 -22.88 -5.33 7.96
N ILE A 147 -22.87 -4.48 6.92
CA ILE A 147 -23.98 -3.60 6.56
C ILE A 147 -24.75 -4.21 5.38
N TYR A 148 -25.96 -4.72 5.64
CA TYR A 148 -26.78 -5.36 4.60
C TYR A 148 -28.10 -4.63 4.33
N ARG A 149 -28.45 -3.60 5.10
CA ARG A 149 -29.67 -2.78 4.90
C ARG A 149 -29.53 -1.38 5.51
N VAL A 150 -30.50 -0.51 5.24
CA VAL A 150 -30.53 0.89 5.74
C VAL A 150 -30.43 0.94 7.27
N GLU A 151 -31.10 0.03 7.97
CA GLU A 151 -31.09 -0.04 9.43
C GLU A 151 -29.70 -0.38 9.99
N ASP A 152 -28.93 -1.24 9.31
CA ASP A 152 -27.57 -1.57 9.74
C ASP A 152 -26.65 -0.35 9.62
N LEU A 153 -26.77 0.39 8.50
CA LEU A 153 -26.03 1.63 8.29
C LEU A 153 -26.47 2.72 9.28
N ASP A 154 -27.76 2.79 9.60
CA ASP A 154 -28.31 3.70 10.61
C ASP A 154 -27.74 3.42 12.01
N VAL A 155 -27.54 2.14 12.37
CA VAL A 155 -26.84 1.75 13.61
C VAL A 155 -25.36 2.12 13.56
N ALA A 156 -24.65 1.79 12.48
CA ALA A 156 -23.23 2.11 12.34
C ALA A 156 -22.96 3.63 12.40
N LEU A 157 -23.89 4.45 11.90
CA LEU A 157 -23.80 5.92 11.89
C LEU A 157 -24.67 6.59 12.95
N ALA A 158 -25.15 5.87 13.97
CA ALA A 158 -25.96 6.45 15.04
C ALA A 158 -25.24 7.64 15.69
N ASN A 159 -25.96 8.74 15.91
CA ASN A 159 -25.44 10.01 16.47
C ASN A 159 -24.34 10.71 15.64
N VAL A 160 -24.15 10.34 14.38
CA VAL A 160 -23.30 11.08 13.43
C VAL A 160 -24.16 12.10 12.68
N ASP A 161 -23.73 13.37 12.68
CA ASP A 161 -24.36 14.43 11.89
C ASP A 161 -23.95 14.32 10.41
N LEU A 162 -24.82 13.71 9.62
CA LEU A 162 -24.60 13.47 8.19
C LEU A 162 -24.75 14.72 7.31
N LYS A 163 -25.13 15.88 7.87
CA LYS A 163 -25.07 17.17 7.15
C LYS A 163 -23.67 17.78 7.17
N SER A 164 -22.89 17.43 8.18
CA SER A 164 -21.54 17.98 8.40
C SER A 164 -20.43 16.98 8.03
N VAL A 165 -20.68 15.68 8.17
CA VAL A 165 -19.68 14.62 7.95
C VAL A 165 -19.92 13.93 6.61
N ALA A 166 -18.91 13.95 5.74
CA ALA A 166 -18.95 13.20 4.49
C ALA A 166 -18.73 11.70 4.73
N VAL A 167 -19.50 10.86 4.04
CA VAL A 167 -19.41 9.39 4.14
C VAL A 167 -19.08 8.79 2.78
N ALA A 168 -17.91 8.19 2.70
CA ALA A 168 -17.50 7.34 1.58
C ALA A 168 -17.74 5.88 1.92
N VAL A 169 -18.06 5.05 0.92
CA VAL A 169 -18.24 3.60 1.09
C VAL A 169 -17.29 2.84 0.17
N GLU A 170 -16.85 1.66 0.59
CA GLU A 170 -16.18 0.71 -0.28
C GLU A 170 -17.03 -0.54 -0.42
N SER A 171 -17.72 -0.61 -1.55
CA SER A 171 -18.82 -1.53 -1.84
C SER A 171 -18.45 -2.62 -2.84
N GLY A 172 -17.21 -2.64 -3.33
CA GLY A 172 -16.74 -3.59 -4.33
C GLY A 172 -17.63 -3.57 -5.57
N THR A 173 -18.14 -4.74 -5.95
CA THR A 173 -19.03 -4.85 -7.12
C THR A 173 -20.45 -4.35 -6.82
N ALA A 174 -20.92 -4.45 -5.57
CA ALA A 174 -22.29 -4.10 -5.17
C ALA A 174 -22.53 -2.58 -4.99
N PHE A 175 -21.88 -1.75 -5.82
CA PHE A 175 -21.92 -0.29 -5.67
C PHE A 175 -23.31 0.33 -5.85
N LEU A 176 -24.16 -0.21 -6.73
CA LEU A 176 -25.54 0.26 -6.91
C LEU A 176 -26.41 -0.01 -5.65
N PRO A 177 -26.51 -1.26 -5.14
CA PRO A 177 -27.16 -1.54 -3.87
C PRO A 177 -26.66 -0.68 -2.70
N THR A 178 -25.35 -0.52 -2.54
CA THR A 178 -24.80 0.28 -1.44
C THR A 178 -25.12 1.76 -1.59
N ALA A 179 -25.06 2.31 -2.81
CA ALA A 179 -25.43 3.70 -3.07
C ALA A 179 -26.91 3.96 -2.70
N ALA A 180 -27.81 3.03 -3.04
CA ALA A 180 -29.21 3.09 -2.65
C ALA A 180 -29.40 3.06 -1.13
N ILE A 181 -28.67 2.20 -0.41
CA ILE A 181 -28.71 2.11 1.06
C ILE A 181 -28.25 3.42 1.71
N LEU A 182 -27.14 4.02 1.24
CA LEU A 182 -26.63 5.28 1.78
C LEU A 182 -27.57 6.45 1.48
N ALA A 183 -28.09 6.55 0.26
CA ALA A 183 -29.06 7.57 -0.11
C ALA A 183 -30.38 7.45 0.66
N ALA A 184 -30.86 6.22 0.89
CA ALA A 184 -32.04 5.95 1.71
C ALA A 184 -31.83 6.42 3.14
N LEU A 185 -30.63 6.23 3.70
CA LEU A 185 -30.31 6.74 5.04
C LEU A 185 -30.34 8.27 5.09
N TRP A 186 -29.76 8.95 4.10
CA TRP A 186 -29.83 10.41 4.00
C TRP A 186 -31.29 10.91 4.00
N GLN A 187 -32.14 10.32 3.15
CA GLN A 187 -33.56 10.67 3.10
C GLN A 187 -34.28 10.40 4.42
N ARG A 188 -34.05 9.23 5.04
CA ARG A 188 -34.64 8.86 6.34
C ARG A 188 -34.23 9.81 7.47
N ARG A 189 -33.00 10.33 7.42
CA ARG A 189 -32.47 11.29 8.40
C ARG A 189 -32.71 12.76 8.02
N GLY A 190 -33.44 13.04 6.95
CA GLY A 190 -33.73 14.41 6.51
C GLY A 190 -32.51 15.21 6.07
N VAL A 191 -31.49 14.53 5.53
CA VAL A 191 -30.36 15.14 4.82
C VAL A 191 -30.82 15.38 3.38
N SER A 192 -30.78 16.64 2.95
CA SER A 192 -31.13 17.01 1.58
C SER A 192 -30.07 16.48 0.60
N CYS A 193 -30.41 16.33 -0.68
CA CYS A 193 -29.43 15.94 -1.68
C CYS A 193 -28.29 16.97 -1.85
N GLU A 194 -28.57 18.26 -1.57
CA GLU A 194 -27.59 19.35 -1.58
C GLU A 194 -26.62 19.28 -0.38
N ASP A 195 -27.09 18.83 0.79
CA ASP A 195 -26.28 18.68 1.99
C ASP A 195 -25.45 17.39 2.01
N ALA A 196 -25.97 16.33 1.40
CA ALA A 196 -25.32 15.02 1.36
C ALA A 196 -23.95 15.10 0.70
N ALA A 197 -22.91 14.61 1.39
CA ALA A 197 -21.54 14.63 0.92
C ALA A 197 -20.88 13.27 1.11
N GLY A 198 -20.05 12.85 0.15
CA GLY A 198 -19.46 11.52 0.21
C GLY A 198 -18.94 10.98 -1.13
N ALA A 199 -18.75 9.66 -1.15
CA ALA A 199 -18.35 8.94 -2.35
C ALA A 199 -18.91 7.52 -2.37
N PHE A 200 -19.53 7.12 -3.48
CA PHE A 200 -20.01 5.74 -3.66
C PHE A 200 -18.89 4.78 -4.08
N ASN A 201 -17.79 5.31 -4.63
CA ASN A 201 -16.58 4.59 -5.06
C ASN A 201 -16.86 3.35 -5.93
N ALA A 202 -17.74 3.47 -6.92
CA ALA A 202 -17.91 2.42 -7.92
C ALA A 202 -16.60 2.23 -8.70
N ASP A 203 -16.11 0.99 -8.74
CA ASP A 203 -14.92 0.60 -9.50
C ASP A 203 -14.96 -0.90 -9.87
N PRO A 204 -15.67 -1.27 -10.95
CA PRO A 204 -15.71 -2.65 -11.40
C PRO A 204 -14.34 -3.18 -11.85
N LEU A 205 -13.46 -2.38 -12.43
CA LEU A 205 -12.15 -2.85 -12.88
C LEU A 205 -11.19 -3.13 -11.73
N ALA A 206 -11.21 -2.34 -10.65
CA ALA A 206 -10.45 -2.68 -9.44
C ALA A 206 -10.98 -3.97 -8.79
N ALA A 207 -12.30 -4.20 -8.83
CA ALA A 207 -12.88 -5.46 -8.37
C ALA A 207 -12.46 -6.64 -9.26
N LEU A 208 -12.48 -6.47 -10.59
CA LEU A 208 -11.99 -7.45 -11.55
C LEU A 208 -10.50 -7.77 -11.32
N ALA A 209 -9.67 -6.74 -11.15
CA ALA A 209 -8.24 -6.90 -10.90
C ALA A 209 -7.97 -7.67 -9.59
N ARG A 210 -8.74 -7.39 -8.54
CA ARG A 210 -8.59 -8.01 -7.21
C ARG A 210 -9.14 -9.43 -7.14
N ASN A 211 -10.27 -9.69 -7.77
CA ASN A 211 -11.00 -10.95 -7.61
C ASN A 211 -10.87 -11.89 -8.82
N GLY A 212 -10.39 -11.39 -9.96
CA GLY A 212 -10.32 -12.13 -11.22
C GLY A 212 -11.68 -12.32 -11.90
N GLN A 213 -12.78 -11.81 -11.34
CA GLN A 213 -14.12 -12.03 -11.89
C GLN A 213 -15.09 -10.90 -11.51
N LEU A 214 -16.07 -10.64 -12.37
CA LEU A 214 -17.24 -9.82 -12.07
C LEU A 214 -18.52 -10.66 -11.99
N PRO A 215 -19.47 -10.28 -11.11
CA PRO A 215 -20.74 -10.97 -10.95
C PRO A 215 -21.74 -10.67 -12.08
N VAL A 216 -21.43 -9.75 -12.99
CA VAL A 216 -22.23 -9.36 -14.15
C VAL A 216 -21.31 -9.15 -15.36
N ALA A 217 -21.87 -9.13 -16.57
CA ALA A 217 -21.06 -8.98 -17.78
C ALA A 217 -20.35 -7.61 -17.81
N TYR A 218 -19.19 -7.53 -18.44
CA TYR A 218 -18.40 -6.28 -18.47
C TYR A 218 -19.18 -5.05 -18.97
N PRO A 219 -19.96 -5.13 -20.08
CA PRO A 219 -20.76 -3.98 -20.52
C PRO A 219 -21.84 -3.59 -19.50
N GLU A 220 -22.43 -4.55 -18.81
CA GLU A 220 -23.45 -4.29 -17.78
C GLU A 220 -22.84 -3.59 -16.56
N ALA A 221 -21.65 -4.00 -16.13
CA ALA A 221 -20.91 -3.35 -15.05
C ALA A 221 -20.56 -1.89 -15.38
N LEU A 222 -20.04 -1.64 -16.60
CA LEU A 222 -19.68 -0.30 -17.06
C LEU A 222 -20.92 0.59 -17.24
N ASN A 223 -22.02 0.04 -17.78
CA ASN A 223 -23.30 0.76 -17.91
C ASN A 223 -23.88 1.12 -16.54
N SER A 224 -23.81 0.20 -15.57
CA SER A 224 -24.27 0.43 -14.19
C SER A 224 -23.46 1.53 -13.50
N LEU A 225 -22.14 1.55 -13.71
CA LEU A 225 -21.28 2.62 -13.22
C LEU A 225 -21.65 3.98 -13.85
N ALA A 226 -21.89 4.00 -15.17
CA ALA A 226 -22.25 5.22 -15.88
C ALA A 226 -23.64 5.74 -15.46
N GLU A 227 -24.59 4.85 -15.21
CA GLU A 227 -25.90 5.21 -14.67
C GLU A 227 -25.80 5.81 -13.27
N LEU A 228 -25.00 5.20 -12.39
CA LEU A 228 -24.74 5.75 -11.06
C LEU A 228 -24.12 7.15 -11.15
N ALA A 229 -23.14 7.35 -12.05
CA ALA A 229 -22.52 8.65 -12.27
C ALA A 229 -23.52 9.69 -12.75
N LYS A 230 -24.41 9.33 -13.68
CA LYS A 230 -25.48 10.21 -14.17
C LYS A 230 -26.43 10.64 -13.05
N TRP A 231 -26.89 9.68 -12.26
CA TRP A 231 -27.80 9.94 -11.14
C TRP A 231 -27.13 10.79 -10.06
N THR A 232 -25.87 10.48 -9.73
CA THR A 232 -25.10 11.23 -8.73
C THR A 232 -24.84 12.67 -9.17
N ALA A 233 -24.44 12.89 -10.43
CA ALA A 233 -24.20 14.23 -10.97
C ALA A 233 -25.47 15.09 -10.99
N HIS A 234 -26.64 14.49 -11.20
CA HIS A 234 -27.92 15.19 -11.23
C HIS A 234 -28.46 15.50 -9.82
N GLU A 235 -28.44 14.51 -8.92
CA GLU A 235 -29.10 14.61 -7.62
C GLU A 235 -28.17 15.15 -6.51
N TYR A 236 -26.91 14.73 -6.48
CA TYR A 236 -26.01 14.90 -5.33
C TYR A 236 -24.74 15.69 -5.69
N PRO A 237 -24.78 17.04 -5.67
CA PRO A 237 -23.68 17.89 -6.14
C PRO A 237 -22.38 17.76 -5.33
N ARG A 238 -22.43 17.23 -4.10
CA ARG A 238 -21.27 17.05 -3.21
C ARG A 238 -20.86 15.57 -3.05
N VAL A 239 -21.37 14.69 -3.92
CA VAL A 239 -21.06 13.26 -3.93
C VAL A 239 -20.37 12.88 -5.24
N THR A 240 -19.45 11.91 -5.16
CA THR A 240 -18.80 11.31 -6.33
C THR A 240 -19.26 9.87 -6.51
N ALA A 241 -19.52 9.48 -7.76
CA ALA A 241 -19.94 8.11 -8.06
C ALA A 241 -18.76 7.15 -8.16
N VAL A 242 -17.66 7.57 -8.80
CA VAL A 242 -16.58 6.69 -9.26
C VAL A 242 -15.34 6.89 -8.41
N GLY A 243 -14.76 5.79 -7.93
CA GLY A 243 -13.54 5.80 -7.13
C GLY A 243 -12.47 4.95 -7.76
N VAL A 244 -11.71 5.49 -8.72
CA VAL A 244 -10.64 4.76 -9.43
C VAL A 244 -9.56 4.35 -8.42
N ASP A 245 -9.61 3.10 -7.99
CA ASP A 245 -8.79 2.50 -6.93
C ASP A 245 -7.62 1.74 -7.54
N THR A 246 -6.41 2.30 -7.34
CA THR A 246 -5.19 1.68 -7.83
C THR A 246 -4.58 0.68 -6.85
N SER A 247 -5.18 0.47 -5.66
CA SER A 247 -4.65 -0.46 -4.66
C SER A 247 -4.44 -1.89 -5.17
N PRO A 248 -5.28 -2.51 -6.04
CA PRO A 248 -4.99 -3.84 -6.56
C PRO A 248 -3.68 -3.92 -7.34
N TYR A 249 -3.35 -2.88 -8.11
CA TYR A 249 -2.12 -2.84 -8.90
C TYR A 249 -0.91 -2.52 -8.02
N HIS A 250 -1.04 -1.50 -7.17
CA HIS A 250 0.01 -1.05 -6.26
C HIS A 250 0.40 -2.16 -5.28
N ASP A 251 -0.56 -2.82 -4.64
CA ASP A 251 -0.29 -3.88 -3.68
C ASP A 251 0.23 -5.15 -4.37
N ALA A 252 -0.10 -5.42 -5.64
CA ALA A 252 0.50 -6.51 -6.42
C ALA A 252 1.96 -6.26 -6.86
N GLY A 253 2.49 -5.05 -6.63
CA GLY A 253 3.89 -4.71 -6.84
C GLY A 253 4.14 -3.72 -7.97
N ALA A 254 3.11 -3.07 -8.53
CA ALA A 254 3.28 -2.04 -9.55
C ALA A 254 4.25 -0.94 -9.09
N THR A 255 5.08 -0.49 -10.02
CA THR A 255 5.96 0.69 -9.86
C THR A 255 5.13 1.98 -9.81
N ALA A 256 5.73 3.10 -9.39
CA ALA A 256 5.01 4.37 -9.33
C ALA A 256 4.48 4.82 -10.71
N ALA A 257 5.27 4.62 -11.77
CA ALA A 257 4.87 4.93 -13.14
C ALA A 257 3.73 4.02 -13.64
N GLN A 258 3.79 2.72 -13.35
CA GLN A 258 2.71 1.78 -13.67
C GLN A 258 1.42 2.13 -12.94
N ASP A 259 1.50 2.47 -11.65
CA ASP A 259 0.31 2.79 -10.86
C ASP A 259 -0.43 4.05 -11.38
N ILE A 260 0.32 5.07 -11.84
CA ILE A 260 -0.28 6.21 -12.56
C ILE A 260 -0.91 5.76 -13.87
N ALA A 261 -0.20 4.97 -14.68
CA ALA A 261 -0.69 4.52 -15.97
C ALA A 261 -1.98 3.69 -15.87
N PHE A 262 -2.04 2.74 -14.93
CA PHE A 262 -3.21 1.92 -14.67
C PHE A 262 -4.39 2.76 -14.13
N GLY A 263 -4.12 3.71 -13.23
CA GLY A 263 -5.15 4.64 -12.75
C GLY A 263 -5.72 5.51 -13.87
N VAL A 264 -4.87 6.12 -14.69
CA VAL A 264 -5.30 6.96 -15.82
C VAL A 264 -6.04 6.13 -16.87
N ALA A 265 -5.56 4.93 -17.21
CA ALA A 265 -6.23 4.03 -18.15
C ALA A 265 -7.62 3.60 -17.66
N THR A 266 -7.73 3.25 -16.37
CA THR A 266 -9.02 2.94 -15.73
C THR A 266 -9.96 4.14 -15.78
N GLY A 267 -9.45 5.35 -15.48
CA GLY A 267 -10.21 6.59 -15.58
C GLY A 267 -10.71 6.88 -16.99
N VAL A 268 -9.91 6.61 -18.02
CA VAL A 268 -10.29 6.76 -19.43
C VAL A 268 -11.38 5.75 -19.83
N GLU A 269 -11.29 4.50 -19.38
CA GLU A 269 -12.33 3.50 -19.60
C GLU A 269 -13.68 3.97 -19.04
N TYR A 270 -13.68 4.51 -17.82
CA TYR A 270 -14.89 5.04 -17.19
C TYR A 270 -15.39 6.33 -17.83
N LEU A 271 -14.48 7.20 -18.27
CA LEU A 271 -14.83 8.40 -19.02
C LEU A 271 -15.57 8.04 -20.31
N ARG A 272 -15.10 7.02 -21.04
CA ARG A 272 -15.77 6.48 -22.24
C ARG A 272 -17.15 5.91 -21.92
N ALA A 273 -17.27 5.12 -20.86
CA ALA A 273 -18.55 4.55 -20.44
C ALA A 273 -19.59 5.64 -20.07
N MET A 274 -19.16 6.65 -19.30
CA MET A 274 -20.02 7.78 -18.92
C MET A 274 -20.42 8.64 -20.13
N ALA A 275 -19.47 8.91 -21.04
CA ALA A 275 -19.75 9.64 -22.27
C ALA A 275 -20.73 8.89 -23.17
N ALA A 276 -20.57 7.56 -23.31
CA ALA A 276 -21.51 6.72 -24.05
C ALA A 276 -22.93 6.71 -23.45
N ALA A 277 -23.04 6.89 -22.13
CA ALA A 277 -24.32 7.06 -21.41
C ALA A 277 -24.89 8.49 -21.49
N GLY A 278 -24.20 9.41 -22.17
CA GLY A 278 -24.66 10.76 -22.47
C GLY A 278 -24.24 11.84 -21.46
N LEU A 279 -23.26 11.60 -20.59
CA LEU A 279 -22.62 12.67 -19.83
C LEU A 279 -21.61 13.41 -20.72
N ASP A 280 -21.54 14.73 -20.59
CA ASP A 280 -20.41 15.47 -21.13
C ASP A 280 -19.12 15.17 -20.33
N ILE A 281 -17.97 15.44 -20.96
CA ILE A 281 -16.65 15.12 -20.40
C ILE A 281 -16.39 15.85 -19.08
N ASP A 282 -16.87 17.09 -18.94
CA ASP A 282 -16.65 17.91 -17.75
C ASP A 282 -17.41 17.34 -16.55
N THR A 283 -18.69 17.03 -16.73
CA THR A 283 -19.52 16.38 -15.72
C THR A 283 -18.97 15.01 -15.35
N ALA A 284 -18.57 14.21 -16.34
CA ALA A 284 -18.01 12.87 -16.12
C ALA A 284 -16.69 12.92 -15.34
N ALA A 285 -15.77 13.84 -15.68
CA ALA A 285 -14.53 14.05 -14.94
C ALA A 285 -14.81 14.46 -13.48
N GLY A 286 -15.81 15.31 -13.27
CA GLY A 286 -16.27 15.73 -11.94
C GLY A 286 -16.87 14.60 -11.08
N GLN A 287 -17.17 13.43 -11.63
CA GLN A 287 -17.65 12.26 -10.90
C GLN A 287 -16.55 11.31 -10.44
N ILE A 288 -15.29 11.52 -10.86
CA ILE A 288 -14.17 10.64 -10.54
C ILE A 288 -13.38 11.19 -9.34
N LEU A 289 -13.08 10.30 -8.40
CA LEU A 289 -12.08 10.44 -7.36
C LEU A 289 -11.02 9.36 -7.57
N PHE A 290 -9.74 9.72 -7.68
CA PHE A 290 -8.66 8.74 -7.81
C PHE A 290 -8.13 8.35 -6.43
N ARG A 291 -8.15 7.06 -6.13
CA ARG A 291 -7.72 6.49 -4.84
C ARG A 291 -6.39 5.79 -5.06
N MET A 292 -5.30 6.35 -4.51
CA MET A 292 -3.94 5.91 -4.80
C MET A 292 -3.19 5.47 -3.54
N GLY A 293 -2.49 4.34 -3.64
CA GLY A 293 -1.60 3.85 -2.59
C GLY A 293 -0.30 4.65 -2.48
N VAL A 294 0.14 4.95 -1.26
CA VAL A 294 1.39 5.67 -0.98
C VAL A 294 2.28 4.84 -0.05
N GLY A 295 3.50 4.55 -0.51
CA GLY A 295 4.50 3.78 0.25
C GLY A 295 5.58 4.67 0.89
N THR A 296 6.70 4.06 1.26
CA THR A 296 7.81 4.72 1.98
C THR A 296 8.85 5.42 1.10
N HIS A 297 8.81 5.23 -0.23
CA HIS A 297 9.68 5.96 -1.16
C HIS A 297 9.22 7.41 -1.31
N HIS A 298 9.63 8.22 -0.34
CA HIS A 298 9.15 9.57 -0.10
C HIS A 298 9.08 10.48 -1.36
N PHE A 299 10.18 10.63 -2.09
CA PHE A 299 10.23 11.51 -3.26
C PHE A 299 9.43 10.98 -4.45
N LEU A 300 9.49 9.66 -4.70
CA LEU A 300 8.68 9.00 -5.73
C LEU A 300 7.19 9.16 -5.45
N ALA A 301 6.77 9.07 -4.19
CA ALA A 301 5.39 9.27 -3.80
C ALA A 301 4.89 10.71 -4.06
N ILE A 302 5.67 11.74 -3.70
CA ILE A 302 5.34 13.14 -4.03
C ILE A 302 5.23 13.30 -5.56
N ALA A 303 6.27 12.88 -6.27
CA ALA A 303 6.35 13.05 -7.72
C ALA A 303 5.24 12.28 -8.45
N LYS A 304 4.82 11.12 -7.93
CA LYS A 304 3.71 10.31 -8.45
C LYS A 304 2.39 11.06 -8.46
N LEU A 305 2.01 11.70 -7.34
CA LEU A 305 0.73 12.43 -7.26
C LEU A 305 0.72 13.67 -8.17
N ARG A 306 1.88 14.35 -8.27
CA ARG A 306 2.10 15.49 -9.18
C ARG A 306 1.98 15.08 -10.66
N ALA A 307 2.66 14.00 -11.05
CA ALA A 307 2.63 13.47 -12.41
C ALA A 307 1.24 12.93 -12.80
N GLY A 308 0.52 12.30 -11.86
CA GLY A 308 -0.86 11.85 -12.10
C GLY A 308 -1.78 12.99 -12.53
N ARG A 309 -1.72 14.13 -11.83
CA ARG A 309 -2.50 15.34 -12.19
C ARG A 309 -2.19 15.84 -13.60
N GLN A 310 -0.91 15.89 -13.96
CA GLN A 310 -0.47 16.31 -15.30
C GLN A 310 -1.05 15.41 -16.39
N LEU A 311 -0.95 14.09 -16.21
CA LEU A 311 -1.46 13.11 -17.18
C LEU A 311 -2.98 13.18 -17.31
N TRP A 312 -3.70 13.24 -16.18
CA TRP A 312 -5.15 13.35 -16.19
C TRP A 312 -5.64 14.65 -16.84
N SER A 313 -4.97 15.77 -16.53
CA SER A 313 -5.25 17.06 -17.18
C SER A 313 -5.11 16.97 -18.69
N ARG A 314 -4.06 16.30 -19.16
CA ARG A 314 -3.85 16.07 -20.60
C ARG A 314 -4.93 15.17 -21.20
N VAL A 315 -5.35 14.12 -20.50
CA VAL A 315 -6.45 13.24 -20.94
C VAL A 315 -7.74 14.02 -21.13
N ILE A 316 -8.12 14.87 -20.18
CA ILE A 316 -9.35 15.68 -20.28
C ILE A 316 -9.26 16.67 -21.45
N GLU A 317 -8.12 17.34 -21.61
CA GLU A 317 -7.90 18.28 -22.73
C GLU A 317 -8.08 17.58 -24.09
N VAL A 318 -7.42 16.43 -24.31
CA VAL A 318 -7.51 15.71 -25.59
C VAL A 318 -8.85 15.02 -25.81
N SER A 319 -9.59 14.74 -24.72
CA SER A 319 -10.96 14.22 -24.78
C SER A 319 -11.99 15.30 -25.13
N GLY A 320 -11.57 16.58 -25.22
CA GLY A 320 -12.44 17.71 -25.56
C GLY A 320 -13.12 18.36 -24.35
N GLY A 321 -12.69 18.05 -23.13
CA GLY A 321 -13.15 18.73 -21.92
C GLY A 321 -12.56 20.12 -21.76
N GLN A 322 -13.20 20.92 -20.91
CA GLN A 322 -12.67 22.20 -20.47
C GLN A 322 -11.41 22.00 -19.64
N ARG A 323 -10.54 22.99 -19.69
CA ARG A 323 -9.23 22.94 -19.03
C ARG A 323 -9.38 22.82 -17.51
N GLU A 324 -10.36 23.51 -16.95
CA GLU A 324 -10.70 23.58 -15.53
C GLU A 324 -11.17 22.21 -14.99
N SER A 325 -11.78 21.38 -15.84
CA SER A 325 -12.25 20.03 -15.49
C SER A 325 -11.12 19.00 -15.41
N GLY A 326 -9.91 19.37 -15.85
CA GLY A 326 -8.72 18.51 -15.85
C GLY A 326 -8.09 18.27 -14.48
N ALA A 327 -8.63 18.86 -13.42
CA ALA A 327 -8.10 18.74 -12.07
C ALA A 327 -8.37 17.34 -11.47
N MET A 328 -7.34 16.49 -11.41
CA MET A 328 -7.43 15.18 -10.77
C MET A 328 -7.58 15.33 -9.25
N ARG A 329 -8.70 14.88 -8.70
CA ARG A 329 -8.88 14.77 -7.24
C ARG A 329 -8.34 13.44 -6.74
N ILE A 330 -7.56 13.49 -5.66
CA ILE A 330 -6.79 12.36 -5.15
C ILE A 330 -7.14 12.07 -3.69
N HIS A 331 -7.53 10.82 -3.44
CA HIS A 331 -7.51 10.19 -2.13
C HIS A 331 -6.25 9.33 -1.98
N ALA A 332 -5.31 9.79 -1.16
CA ALA A 332 -4.10 9.04 -0.86
C ALA A 332 -4.30 8.17 0.38
N ARG A 333 -3.99 6.88 0.26
CA ARG A 333 -4.03 5.90 1.35
C ARG A 333 -2.63 5.35 1.60
N THR A 334 -2.19 5.31 2.86
CA THR A 334 -0.91 4.64 3.17
C THR A 334 -1.02 3.14 2.85
N SER A 335 0.01 2.59 2.22
CA SER A 335 -0.06 1.27 1.60
C SER A 335 0.24 0.14 2.58
N ASN A 336 -0.53 -0.95 2.47
CA ASN A 336 -0.31 -2.16 3.25
C ASN A 336 0.95 -2.91 2.81
N ARG A 337 1.37 -2.83 1.54
CA ARG A 337 2.51 -3.61 1.00
C ARG A 337 3.85 -3.37 1.69
N VAL A 338 4.00 -2.22 2.35
CA VAL A 338 5.22 -1.83 3.08
C VAL A 338 5.10 -2.08 4.58
N LEU A 339 3.92 -2.41 5.09
CA LEU A 339 3.69 -2.67 6.50
C LEU A 339 4.09 -4.09 6.86
N THR A 340 4.47 -4.26 8.12
CA THR A 340 4.97 -5.54 8.65
C THR A 340 4.07 -6.04 9.76
N GLN A 341 3.82 -7.34 9.80
CA GLN A 341 3.19 -8.01 10.93
C GLN A 341 4.17 -8.12 12.11
N ARG A 342 5.46 -8.31 11.79
CA ARG A 342 6.58 -8.35 12.72
C ARG A 342 7.08 -6.93 13.03
N ASP A 343 7.43 -6.68 14.29
CA ASP A 343 7.75 -5.36 14.84
C ASP A 343 6.83 -4.22 14.32
N PRO A 344 5.50 -4.33 14.56
CA PRO A 344 4.53 -3.47 13.93
C PRO A 344 4.65 -2.00 14.36
N TYR A 345 5.35 -1.68 15.46
CA TYR A 345 5.58 -0.27 15.85
C TYR A 345 6.46 0.48 14.85
N VAL A 346 7.32 -0.20 14.08
CA VAL A 346 8.06 0.42 12.97
C VAL A 346 7.12 0.93 11.88
N ASN A 347 5.91 0.36 11.76
CA ASN A 347 4.88 0.85 10.83
C ASN A 347 4.44 2.29 11.14
N LEU A 348 4.63 2.79 12.37
CA LEU A 348 4.41 4.21 12.69
C LEU A 348 5.30 5.12 11.85
N LEU A 349 6.57 4.75 11.69
CA LEU A 349 7.52 5.51 10.87
C LEU A 349 7.13 5.41 9.38
N ARG A 350 6.75 4.20 8.93
CA ARG A 350 6.33 3.96 7.54
C ARG A 350 5.10 4.79 7.17
N ASN A 351 4.07 4.76 8.02
CA ASN A 351 2.84 5.54 7.83
C ASN A 351 3.11 7.04 7.93
N THR A 352 4.01 7.49 8.81
CA THR A 352 4.38 8.91 8.90
C THR A 352 5.02 9.39 7.60
N VAL A 353 5.98 8.64 7.04
CA VAL A 353 6.63 8.98 5.77
C VAL A 353 5.63 9.00 4.61
N ALA A 354 4.74 8.00 4.56
CA ALA A 354 3.71 7.92 3.52
C ALA A 354 2.69 9.07 3.63
N ALA A 355 2.18 9.37 4.83
CA ALA A 355 1.25 10.48 5.07
C ALA A 355 1.89 11.84 4.78
N PHE A 356 3.17 12.02 5.13
CA PHE A 356 3.95 13.20 4.79
C PHE A 356 4.02 13.38 3.26
N ALA A 357 4.34 12.32 2.52
CA ALA A 357 4.38 12.35 1.06
C ALA A 357 3.01 12.63 0.42
N SER A 358 1.93 12.06 0.98
CA SER A 358 0.55 12.32 0.55
C SER A 358 0.18 13.80 0.67
N GLY A 359 0.54 14.43 1.80
CA GLY A 359 0.29 15.85 2.05
C GLY A 359 1.07 16.77 1.12
N LEU A 360 2.39 16.55 0.99
CA LEU A 360 3.25 17.37 0.12
C LEU A 360 2.99 17.12 -1.37
N GLY A 361 2.57 15.91 -1.74
CA GLY A 361 2.12 15.58 -3.08
C GLY A 361 0.74 16.18 -3.42
N GLY A 362 0.09 16.88 -2.47
CA GLY A 362 -1.15 17.60 -2.71
C GLY A 362 -2.38 16.71 -2.86
N ALA A 363 -2.49 15.65 -2.05
CA ALA A 363 -3.72 14.86 -1.95
C ALA A 363 -4.86 15.69 -1.34
N ASP A 364 -6.09 15.50 -1.85
CA ASP A 364 -7.29 16.14 -1.32
C ASP A 364 -7.79 15.42 -0.06
N VAL A 365 -7.71 14.09 -0.08
CA VAL A 365 -8.11 13.19 1.01
C VAL A 365 -6.92 12.34 1.43
N ILE A 366 -6.69 12.19 2.73
CA ILE A 366 -5.64 11.35 3.28
C ILE A 366 -6.24 10.34 4.25
N THR A 367 -5.90 9.06 4.05
CA THR A 367 -6.14 7.98 5.01
C THR A 367 -4.80 7.39 5.44
N SER A 368 -4.52 7.47 6.73
CA SER A 368 -3.41 6.76 7.38
C SER A 368 -3.96 5.50 8.00
N VAL A 369 -3.44 4.34 7.63
CA VAL A 369 -3.89 3.07 8.22
C VAL A 369 -3.27 2.86 9.62
N PRO A 370 -3.92 2.10 10.51
CA PRO A 370 -3.33 1.70 11.79
C PRO A 370 -2.01 0.95 11.63
N PHE A 371 -1.08 1.12 12.58
CA PHE A 371 0.24 0.48 12.53
C PHE A 371 0.17 -1.05 12.70
N ASP A 372 -0.91 -1.55 13.28
CA ASP A 372 -1.25 -2.95 13.52
C ASP A 372 -2.15 -3.54 12.41
N ALA A 373 -2.35 -2.83 11.29
CA ALA A 373 -3.25 -3.27 10.22
C ALA A 373 -2.88 -4.63 9.60
N MET A 374 -1.63 -5.08 9.71
CA MET A 374 -1.17 -6.39 9.23
C MET A 374 -1.31 -7.51 10.26
N THR A 375 -1.67 -7.19 11.52
CA THR A 375 -1.80 -8.18 12.58
C THR A 375 -3.25 -8.55 12.85
N GLY A 376 -4.19 -7.61 12.74
CA GLY A 376 -5.61 -7.87 12.97
C GLY A 376 -6.47 -6.62 12.96
N LEU A 377 -7.61 -6.66 13.66
CA LEU A 377 -8.50 -5.51 13.80
C LEU A 377 -7.85 -4.43 14.69
N PRO A 378 -7.92 -3.15 14.30
CA PRO A 378 -7.24 -2.09 15.02
C PRO A 378 -7.92 -1.76 16.35
N SER A 379 -7.11 -1.55 17.38
CA SER A 379 -7.55 -1.02 18.68
C SER A 379 -7.95 0.47 18.60
N GLU A 380 -8.56 1.01 19.66
CA GLU A 380 -8.76 2.46 19.78
C GLU A 380 -7.43 3.22 19.75
N PHE A 381 -6.41 2.69 20.43
CA PHE A 381 -5.08 3.28 20.45
C PHE A 381 -4.48 3.36 19.05
N SER A 382 -4.51 2.27 18.28
CA SER A 382 -3.89 2.26 16.95
C SER A 382 -4.62 3.17 15.94
N ARG A 383 -5.96 3.22 15.98
CA ARG A 383 -6.74 4.20 15.19
C ARG A 383 -6.41 5.64 15.58
N ARG A 384 -6.32 5.93 16.88
CA ARG A 384 -5.93 7.26 17.38
C ARG A 384 -4.55 7.65 16.87
N VAL A 385 -3.57 6.77 16.91
CA VAL A 385 -2.22 7.07 16.43
C VAL A 385 -2.20 7.32 14.92
N ALA A 386 -2.93 6.52 14.14
CA ALA A 386 -3.06 6.73 12.70
C ALA A 386 -3.64 8.10 12.36
N ARG A 387 -4.74 8.48 13.03
CA ARG A 387 -5.39 9.79 12.91
C ARG A 387 -4.44 10.93 13.31
N ASN A 388 -3.85 10.81 14.50
CA ASN A 388 -3.00 11.85 15.07
C ASN A 388 -1.73 12.06 14.25
N THR A 389 -1.22 11.05 13.54
CA THR A 389 -0.09 11.21 12.62
C THR A 389 -0.39 12.30 11.59
N VAL A 390 -1.57 12.27 10.97
CA VAL A 390 -1.96 13.30 9.99
C VAL A 390 -2.22 14.66 10.66
N LEU A 391 -2.81 14.66 11.86
CA LEU A 391 -3.06 15.89 12.62
C LEU A 391 -1.76 16.59 13.03
N VAL A 392 -0.75 15.86 13.53
CA VAL A 392 0.57 16.42 13.90
C VAL A 392 1.27 17.00 12.67
N LEU A 393 1.23 16.28 11.54
CA LEU A 393 1.79 16.77 10.27
C LEU A 393 1.13 18.09 9.82
N ARG A 394 -0.17 18.23 10.04
CA ARG A 394 -0.92 19.45 9.71
C ARG A 394 -0.69 20.58 10.71
N GLU A 395 -0.90 20.30 12.00
CA GLU A 395 -1.07 21.31 13.05
C GLU A 395 0.25 21.73 13.69
N GLU A 396 1.21 20.82 13.84
CA GLU A 396 2.50 21.09 14.49
C GLU A 396 3.62 21.26 13.45
N SER A 397 3.63 20.43 12.40
CA SER A 397 4.63 20.53 11.32
C SER A 397 4.24 21.53 10.23
N HIS A 398 3.01 22.06 10.27
CA HIS A 398 2.51 23.12 9.38
C HIS A 398 2.61 22.80 7.88
N LEU A 399 2.55 21.52 7.52
CA LEU A 399 2.80 21.08 6.14
C LEU A 399 1.73 21.50 5.14
N ASN A 400 0.55 21.91 5.61
CA ASN A 400 -0.51 22.42 4.75
C ASN A 400 -0.42 23.94 4.52
N ARG A 401 0.53 24.67 5.12
CA ARG A 401 0.59 26.15 5.05
C ARG A 401 1.08 26.69 3.70
N VAL A 402 1.80 25.89 2.93
CA VAL A 402 2.35 26.25 1.61
C VAL A 402 1.80 25.27 0.58
N VAL A 403 1.30 25.81 -0.54
CA VAL A 403 0.85 24.99 -1.67
C VAL A 403 2.07 24.48 -2.44
N ASP A 404 2.11 23.18 -2.72
CA ASP A 404 3.20 22.48 -3.42
C ASP A 404 4.61 22.92 -2.96
N PRO A 405 4.98 22.68 -1.68
CA PRO A 405 6.30 23.05 -1.18
C PRO A 405 7.45 22.31 -1.90
N ALA A 406 7.13 21.26 -2.66
CA ALA A 406 8.06 20.55 -3.54
C ALA A 406 8.40 21.33 -4.82
N GLY A 407 7.54 22.24 -5.27
CA GLY A 407 7.69 22.93 -6.54
C GLY A 407 8.89 23.88 -6.58
N GLY A 408 9.67 23.79 -7.65
CA GLY A 408 10.93 24.53 -7.81
C GLY A 408 12.17 23.74 -7.35
N SER A 409 11.99 22.58 -6.72
CA SER A 409 13.09 21.63 -6.52
C SER A 409 13.47 21.00 -7.86
N TRP A 410 14.70 21.24 -8.33
CA TRP A 410 15.21 20.65 -9.57
C TRP A 410 15.06 19.12 -9.61
N PHE A 411 15.30 18.46 -8.47
CA PHE A 411 15.15 17.01 -8.36
C PHE A 411 13.69 16.58 -8.50
N LEU A 412 12.77 17.15 -7.71
CA LEU A 412 11.38 16.69 -7.69
C LEU A 412 10.65 17.05 -8.98
N ASP A 413 10.95 18.20 -9.57
CA ASP A 413 10.38 18.60 -10.86
C ASP A 413 10.85 17.68 -11.99
N GLN A 414 12.15 17.34 -12.04
CA GLN A 414 12.67 16.33 -12.97
C GLN A 414 12.08 14.95 -12.74
N LEU A 415 11.99 14.51 -11.49
CA LEU A 415 11.42 13.21 -11.15
C LEU A 415 9.94 13.13 -11.53
N THR A 416 9.18 14.22 -11.34
CA THR A 416 7.77 14.33 -11.77
C THR A 416 7.66 14.16 -13.29
N GLU A 417 8.44 14.89 -14.08
CA GLU A 417 8.41 14.77 -15.55
C GLU A 417 8.85 13.38 -16.05
N GLN A 418 9.91 12.82 -15.48
CA GLN A 418 10.38 11.49 -15.87
C GLN A 418 9.37 10.41 -15.52
N LEU A 419 8.68 10.52 -14.38
CA LEU A 419 7.56 9.64 -14.03
C LEU A 419 6.38 9.83 -14.99
N ALA A 420 6.02 11.08 -15.31
CA ALA A 420 4.96 11.40 -16.26
C ALA A 420 5.23 10.76 -17.63
N ASP A 421 6.45 10.87 -18.15
CA ASP A 421 6.87 10.27 -19.42
C ASP A 421 6.79 8.74 -19.40
N LYS A 422 7.26 8.10 -18.32
CA LYS A 422 7.22 6.64 -18.17
C LYS A 422 5.78 6.14 -18.05
N ALA A 423 4.97 6.82 -17.25
CA ALA A 423 3.56 6.50 -17.07
C ALA A 423 2.77 6.70 -18.38
N TRP A 424 3.05 7.77 -19.12
CA TRP A 424 2.37 8.06 -20.39
C TRP A 424 2.66 6.99 -21.45
N LYS A 425 3.91 6.51 -21.54
CA LYS A 425 4.27 5.40 -22.44
C LYS A 425 3.50 4.12 -22.07
N THR A 426 3.49 3.74 -20.80
CA THR A 426 2.72 2.58 -20.32
C THR A 426 1.22 2.73 -20.56
N PHE A 427 0.66 3.93 -20.34
CA PHE A 427 -0.73 4.25 -20.65
C PHE A 427 -1.02 4.05 -22.15
N GLN A 428 -0.16 4.55 -23.04
CA GLN A 428 -0.30 4.33 -24.48
C GLN A 428 -0.19 2.85 -24.87
N ASP A 429 0.62 2.06 -24.17
CA ASP A 429 0.72 0.62 -24.38
C ASP A 429 -0.60 -0.07 -24.01
N ILE A 430 -1.25 0.32 -22.90
CA ILE A 430 -2.59 -0.16 -22.50
C ILE A 430 -3.64 0.19 -23.56
N GLU A 431 -3.63 1.43 -24.05
CA GLU A 431 -4.55 1.86 -25.11
C GLU A 431 -4.36 1.06 -26.41
N ARG A 432 -3.12 0.63 -26.72
CA ARG A 432 -2.86 -0.28 -27.86
C ARG A 432 -3.38 -1.71 -27.63
N GLN A 433 -3.59 -2.14 -26.38
CA GLN A 433 -4.29 -3.40 -26.06
C GLN A 433 -5.81 -3.28 -26.25
N GLY A 434 -6.34 -2.07 -26.50
CA GLY A 434 -7.77 -1.82 -26.61
C GLY A 434 -8.41 -1.24 -25.34
N GLY A 435 -7.61 -0.73 -24.41
CA GLY A 435 -8.08 -0.12 -23.16
C GLY A 435 -7.77 -0.98 -21.93
N MET A 436 -8.11 -0.45 -20.75
CA MET A 436 -7.73 -1.08 -19.48
C MET A 436 -8.45 -2.42 -19.27
N LEU A 437 -9.72 -2.50 -19.65
CA LEU A 437 -10.49 -3.75 -19.56
C LEU A 437 -9.84 -4.86 -20.39
N ALA A 438 -9.49 -4.56 -21.65
CA ALA A 438 -8.84 -5.53 -22.54
C ALA A 438 -7.45 -5.94 -22.03
N ALA A 439 -6.68 -4.99 -21.48
CA ALA A 439 -5.36 -5.27 -20.90
C ALA A 439 -5.44 -6.18 -19.65
N LEU A 440 -6.49 -6.06 -18.84
CA LEU A 440 -6.76 -6.98 -17.73
C LEU A 440 -7.16 -8.36 -18.24
N GLN A 441 -8.13 -8.44 -19.16
CA GLN A 441 -8.60 -9.70 -19.72
C GLN A 441 -7.49 -10.51 -20.40
N GLY A 442 -6.60 -9.83 -21.12
CA GLY A 442 -5.46 -10.45 -21.79
C GLY A 442 -4.30 -10.83 -20.86
N GLY A 443 -4.40 -10.56 -19.55
CA GLY A 443 -3.32 -10.83 -18.59
C GLY A 443 -2.09 -9.93 -18.74
N TRP A 444 -2.16 -8.89 -19.58
CA TRP A 444 -1.03 -8.00 -19.84
C TRP A 444 -0.62 -7.24 -18.58
N VAL A 445 -1.60 -6.71 -17.83
CA VAL A 445 -1.35 -5.97 -16.58
C VAL A 445 -0.58 -6.82 -15.56
N ALA A 446 -1.03 -8.06 -15.33
CA ALA A 446 -0.36 -9.00 -14.42
C ALA A 446 1.10 -9.26 -14.87
N SER A 447 1.30 -9.55 -16.16
CA SER A 447 2.64 -9.77 -16.72
C SER A 447 3.57 -8.56 -16.54
N GLN A 448 3.07 -7.34 -16.73
CA GLN A 448 3.87 -6.12 -16.53
C GLN A 448 4.25 -5.90 -15.07
N ILE A 449 3.33 -6.18 -14.14
CA ILE A 449 3.59 -6.07 -12.70
C ILE A 449 4.63 -7.10 -12.27
N ASP A 450 4.49 -8.35 -12.71
CA ASP A 450 5.44 -9.42 -12.39
C ASP A 450 6.84 -9.15 -12.92
N ALA A 451 6.95 -8.67 -14.16
CA ALA A 451 8.22 -8.29 -14.75
C ALA A 451 8.92 -7.16 -13.95
N ALA A 452 8.15 -6.19 -13.46
CA ALA A 452 8.67 -5.09 -12.65
C ALA A 452 8.99 -5.49 -11.21
N TYR A 453 8.25 -6.45 -10.65
CA TYR A 453 8.45 -6.92 -9.27
C TYR A 453 9.61 -7.91 -9.14
N ALA A 454 9.86 -8.75 -10.15
CA ALA A 454 10.93 -9.74 -10.13
C ALA A 454 12.33 -9.20 -9.70
N PRO A 455 12.83 -8.05 -10.21
CA PRO A 455 14.09 -7.48 -9.70
C PRO A 455 13.97 -7.00 -8.25
N ARG A 456 12.83 -6.43 -7.83
CA ARG A 456 12.60 -6.02 -6.45
C ARG A 456 12.60 -7.21 -5.50
N ALA A 457 11.94 -8.31 -5.85
CA ALA A 457 11.93 -9.52 -5.05
C ALA A 457 13.35 -10.04 -4.77
N LYS A 458 14.24 -10.00 -5.78
CA LYS A 458 15.66 -10.34 -5.62
C LYS A 458 16.39 -9.35 -4.71
N ASP A 459 16.11 -8.07 -4.82
CA ASP A 459 16.72 -7.03 -3.98
C ASP A 459 16.25 -7.15 -2.52
N ILE A 460 14.99 -7.52 -2.26
CA ILE A 460 14.46 -7.84 -0.92
C ILE A 460 15.14 -9.10 -0.37
N ALA A 461 15.17 -10.19 -1.15
CA ALA A 461 15.78 -11.46 -0.74
C ALA A 461 17.27 -11.31 -0.36
N ARG A 462 17.99 -10.42 -1.03
CA ARG A 462 19.40 -10.10 -0.79
C ARG A 462 19.63 -8.98 0.23
N ARG A 463 18.56 -8.43 0.82
CA ARG A 463 18.56 -7.25 1.69
C ARG A 463 19.24 -6.01 1.08
N LYS A 464 19.22 -5.90 -0.25
CA LYS A 464 19.52 -4.61 -0.90
C LYS A 464 18.38 -3.62 -0.65
N GLU A 465 17.15 -4.13 -0.57
CA GLU A 465 15.99 -3.44 -0.02
C GLU A 465 15.67 -4.05 1.35
N GLY A 466 16.38 -3.57 2.37
CA GLY A 466 16.24 -4.05 3.76
C GLY A 466 14.91 -3.63 4.39
N ILE A 467 14.38 -4.50 5.26
CA ILE A 467 13.10 -4.30 5.96
C ILE A 467 13.38 -4.28 7.45
N THR A 468 13.47 -3.07 8.01
CA THR A 468 13.72 -2.86 9.45
C THR A 468 12.66 -3.55 10.31
N GLY A 469 13.12 -4.29 11.32
CA GLY A 469 12.30 -5.11 12.22
C GLY A 469 12.05 -6.54 11.70
N VAL A 470 12.35 -6.82 10.42
CA VAL A 470 12.06 -8.12 9.78
C VAL A 470 13.31 -8.73 9.17
N SER A 471 13.77 -8.22 8.02
CA SER A 471 14.99 -8.70 7.38
C SER A 471 16.23 -7.98 7.91
N GLU A 472 16.09 -6.79 8.48
CA GLU A 472 17.17 -6.08 9.16
C GLU A 472 16.75 -5.72 10.59
N PHE A 473 17.63 -6.03 11.54
CA PHE A 473 17.41 -5.80 12.97
C PHE A 473 16.15 -6.49 13.51
N PRO A 474 15.95 -7.79 13.21
CA PRO A 474 14.83 -8.55 13.74
C PRO A 474 14.92 -8.69 15.27
N ASP A 475 13.77 -8.67 15.94
CA ASP A 475 13.64 -9.05 17.34
C ASP A 475 12.85 -10.37 17.45
N ILE A 476 13.56 -11.47 17.68
CA ILE A 476 12.96 -12.81 17.86
C ILE A 476 12.26 -13.01 19.21
N ALA A 477 12.42 -12.05 20.13
CA ALA A 477 11.78 -12.00 21.44
C ALA A 477 10.67 -10.93 21.51
N GLU A 478 10.27 -10.37 20.35
CA GLU A 478 9.23 -9.35 20.27
C GLU A 478 7.93 -9.80 20.96
N GLN A 479 7.24 -8.84 21.57
CA GLN A 479 5.90 -9.07 22.12
C GLN A 479 4.86 -8.77 21.05
N ARG A 480 3.96 -9.73 20.80
CA ARG A 480 2.84 -9.51 19.88
C ARG A 480 1.92 -8.43 20.42
N VAL A 481 1.46 -7.55 19.53
CA VAL A 481 0.45 -6.53 19.87
C VAL A 481 -0.83 -7.24 20.29
N GLU A 482 -1.41 -6.80 21.40
CA GLU A 482 -2.68 -7.33 21.89
C GLU A 482 -3.79 -7.05 20.86
N GLN A 483 -4.48 -8.12 20.45
CA GLN A 483 -5.57 -8.03 19.48
C GLN A 483 -6.91 -8.14 20.17
N VAL A 484 -7.90 -7.42 19.63
CA VAL A 484 -9.28 -7.58 20.05
C VAL A 484 -9.79 -8.91 19.51
N ALA A 485 -10.03 -9.87 20.40
CA ALA A 485 -10.65 -11.14 20.02
C ALA A 485 -12.10 -10.89 19.58
N VAL A 486 -12.43 -11.36 18.38
CA VAL A 486 -13.78 -11.32 17.82
C VAL A 486 -14.16 -12.74 17.44
N ASP A 487 -15.36 -13.19 17.79
CA ASP A 487 -15.91 -14.46 17.29
C ASP A 487 -16.68 -14.17 15.97
N PRO A 488 -16.10 -14.50 14.80
CA PRO A 488 -16.75 -14.23 13.53
C PRO A 488 -18.01 -15.10 13.33
N GLY A 489 -18.05 -16.27 13.97
CA GLY A 489 -19.18 -17.20 13.90
C GLY A 489 -20.41 -16.64 14.62
N GLU A 490 -20.22 -16.10 15.82
CA GLU A 490 -21.28 -15.43 16.59
C GLU A 490 -21.80 -14.19 15.85
N LEU A 491 -20.90 -13.32 15.40
CA LEU A 491 -21.25 -12.11 14.66
C LEU A 491 -22.03 -12.41 13.38
N ARG A 492 -21.59 -13.42 12.62
CA ARG A 492 -22.30 -13.87 11.42
C ARG A 492 -23.68 -14.42 11.78
N ALA A 493 -23.80 -15.27 12.79
CA ALA A 493 -25.09 -15.83 13.20
C ALA A 493 -26.10 -14.74 13.61
N ALA A 494 -25.62 -13.72 14.35
CA ALA A 494 -26.43 -12.57 14.72
C ALA A 494 -26.87 -11.74 13.49
N ALA A 495 -25.96 -11.53 12.52
CA ALA A 495 -26.27 -10.86 11.27
C ALA A 495 -27.28 -11.65 10.42
N SER A 496 -27.08 -12.96 10.25
CA SER A 496 -28.01 -13.86 9.55
C SER A 496 -29.40 -13.81 10.17
N ALA A 497 -29.52 -13.96 11.50
CA ALA A 497 -30.82 -13.90 12.19
C ALA A 497 -31.54 -12.55 11.98
N ARG A 498 -30.81 -11.43 12.07
CA ARG A 498 -31.34 -10.08 11.82
C ARG A 498 -31.88 -9.94 10.40
N ILE A 499 -31.15 -10.44 9.41
CA ILE A 499 -31.53 -10.35 8.00
C ILE A 499 -32.67 -11.30 7.66
N THR A 500 -32.69 -12.54 8.15
CA THR A 500 -33.80 -13.47 7.95
C THR A 500 -35.12 -12.89 8.47
N LEU A 501 -35.11 -12.27 9.66
CA LEU A 501 -36.32 -11.71 10.28
C LEU A 501 -36.86 -10.48 9.55
N ALA A 502 -35.98 -9.67 8.96
CA ALA A 502 -36.34 -8.38 8.38
C ALA A 502 -36.48 -8.41 6.84
N ARG A 503 -36.29 -9.59 6.22
CA ARG A 503 -36.31 -9.78 4.77
C ARG A 503 -37.72 -9.55 4.19
N LEU A 504 -37.79 -8.76 3.12
CA LEU A 504 -39.03 -8.57 2.36
C LEU A 504 -39.31 -9.77 1.45
N GLU A 505 -40.52 -9.89 0.92
CA GLU A 505 -40.76 -10.83 -0.17
C GLU A 505 -40.04 -10.36 -1.45
N ASP A 506 -39.30 -11.27 -2.12
CA ASP A 506 -38.53 -10.94 -3.34
C ASP A 506 -39.41 -10.36 -4.46
N ALA A 507 -40.68 -10.78 -4.52
CA ALA A 507 -41.66 -10.23 -5.46
C ALA A 507 -41.97 -8.75 -5.20
N ALA A 508 -41.98 -8.32 -3.94
CA ALA A 508 -42.19 -6.92 -3.57
C ALA A 508 -41.00 -6.05 -3.99
N VAL A 509 -39.77 -6.53 -3.76
CA VAL A 509 -38.54 -5.83 -4.18
C VAL A 509 -38.45 -5.73 -5.70
N THR A 510 -38.71 -6.84 -6.40
CA THR A 510 -38.69 -6.89 -7.87
C THR A 510 -39.73 -5.96 -8.47
N LYS A 511 -40.89 -5.79 -7.82
CA LYS A 511 -41.93 -4.85 -8.27
C LYS A 511 -41.44 -3.40 -8.21
N CYS A 512 -40.72 -3.00 -7.16
CA CYS A 512 -40.14 -1.65 -7.05
C CYS A 512 -39.11 -1.36 -8.16
N VAL A 513 -38.32 -2.38 -8.55
CA VAL A 513 -37.29 -2.27 -9.60
C VAL A 513 -37.85 -2.48 -11.02
N ARG A 514 -39.13 -2.84 -11.16
CA ARG A 514 -39.80 -3.03 -12.46
C ARG A 514 -40.96 -2.08 -12.71
N SER A 515 -41.38 -1.26 -11.73
CA SER A 515 -42.49 -0.32 -11.88
C SER A 515 -42.11 0.86 -12.78
N GLY A 516 -42.15 0.60 -14.09
CA GLY A 516 -41.99 1.57 -15.17
C GLY A 516 -42.80 1.12 -16.40
N ASP A 517 -44.12 0.93 -16.25
CA ASP A 517 -45.01 0.72 -17.39
C ASP A 517 -45.20 2.07 -18.13
N GLY A 518 -44.41 2.29 -19.18
CA GLY A 518 -44.56 3.40 -20.12
C GLY A 518 -43.32 4.28 -20.29
N ALA A 519 -43.35 5.19 -21.26
CA ALA A 519 -42.24 6.04 -21.75
C ALA A 519 -41.60 7.02 -20.73
N LYS A 520 -41.74 6.78 -19.42
CA LYS A 520 -41.16 7.52 -18.29
C LYS A 520 -40.70 6.55 -17.17
N SER A 521 -39.88 5.53 -17.48
CA SER A 521 -39.31 4.69 -16.41
C SER A 521 -38.30 5.51 -15.60
N HIS A 522 -38.43 5.51 -14.26
CA HIS A 522 -37.42 6.10 -13.37
C HIS A 522 -36.07 5.38 -13.53
N PRO A 523 -34.93 6.07 -13.32
CA PRO A 523 -33.60 5.44 -13.31
C PRO A 523 -33.53 4.28 -12.30
N VAL A 524 -32.71 3.25 -12.59
CA VAL A 524 -32.55 2.07 -11.72
C VAL A 524 -32.05 2.47 -10.33
N CYS A 525 -31.20 3.50 -10.22
CA CYS A 525 -30.74 4.02 -8.93
C CYS A 525 -31.91 4.54 -8.07
N SER A 526 -32.87 5.25 -8.68
CA SER A 526 -34.07 5.75 -7.97
C SER A 526 -34.98 4.60 -7.52
N GLN A 527 -35.13 3.57 -8.36
CA GLN A 527 -35.93 2.40 -8.01
C GLN A 527 -35.30 1.56 -6.89
N LEU A 528 -33.98 1.39 -6.93
CA LEU A 528 -33.22 0.71 -5.86
C LEU A 528 -33.29 1.52 -4.56
N LEU A 529 -33.26 2.86 -4.63
CA LEU A 529 -33.48 3.74 -3.48
C LEU A 529 -34.87 3.50 -2.85
N GLU A 530 -35.95 3.43 -3.65
CA GLU A 530 -37.30 3.13 -3.15
C GLU A 530 -37.38 1.74 -2.49
N ALA A 531 -36.73 0.74 -3.08
CA ALA A 531 -36.64 -0.59 -2.50
C ALA A 531 -35.85 -0.59 -1.17
N ALA A 532 -34.74 0.15 -1.10
CA ALA A 532 -33.94 0.30 0.12
C ALA A 532 -34.74 1.01 1.23
N LEU A 533 -35.49 2.07 0.90
CA LEU A 533 -36.41 2.75 1.83
C LEU A 533 -37.52 1.84 2.36
N SER A 534 -37.94 0.87 1.54
CA SER A 534 -38.92 -0.15 1.93
C SER A 534 -38.30 -1.24 2.84
N GLY A 535 -36.98 -1.24 3.03
CA GLY A 535 -36.26 -2.18 3.87
C GLY A 535 -35.66 -3.38 3.13
N ALA A 536 -35.50 -3.32 1.80
CA ALA A 536 -34.82 -4.37 1.04
C ALA A 536 -33.36 -4.54 1.49
N THR A 537 -32.89 -5.78 1.49
CA THR A 537 -31.49 -6.10 1.81
C THR A 537 -30.58 -5.89 0.60
N ILE A 538 -29.28 -5.80 0.83
CA ILE A 538 -28.28 -5.64 -0.22
C ILE A 538 -28.32 -6.82 -1.21
N GLY A 539 -28.55 -8.05 -0.73
CA GLY A 539 -28.70 -9.22 -1.59
C GLY A 539 -30.00 -9.24 -2.40
N GLN A 540 -31.08 -8.64 -1.88
CA GLN A 540 -32.31 -8.44 -2.64
C GLN A 540 -32.15 -7.36 -3.72
N LEU A 541 -31.52 -6.23 -3.37
CA LEU A 541 -31.22 -5.14 -4.29
C LEU A 541 -30.26 -5.59 -5.41
N ALA A 542 -29.23 -6.37 -5.07
CA ALA A 542 -28.29 -6.94 -6.03
C ALA A 542 -29.05 -7.84 -7.03
N ARG A 543 -29.80 -8.85 -6.56
CA ARG A 543 -30.56 -9.73 -7.46
C ARG A 543 -31.55 -8.95 -8.34
N ALA A 544 -32.23 -7.95 -7.78
CA ALA A 544 -33.17 -7.13 -8.54
C ALA A 544 -32.51 -6.29 -9.66
N SER A 545 -31.23 -5.93 -9.49
CA SER A 545 -30.42 -5.22 -10.49
C SER A 545 -29.66 -6.15 -11.45
N GLY A 546 -29.84 -7.47 -11.35
CA GLY A 546 -29.26 -8.44 -12.27
C GLY A 546 -27.91 -9.04 -11.84
N PHE A 547 -27.47 -8.82 -10.60
CA PHE A 547 -26.27 -9.47 -10.07
C PHE A 547 -26.31 -10.99 -10.18
N HIS A 548 -25.15 -11.59 -10.47
CA HIS A 548 -24.92 -13.04 -10.57
C HIS A 548 -25.71 -13.76 -11.69
N HIS A 549 -26.43 -13.03 -12.54
CA HIS A 549 -27.14 -13.62 -13.68
C HIS A 549 -26.18 -14.01 -14.82
N THR A 550 -25.12 -13.21 -15.02
CA THR A 550 -24.20 -13.28 -16.17
C THR A 550 -22.76 -13.01 -15.71
N PRO A 551 -22.21 -13.80 -14.76
CA PRO A 551 -20.85 -13.58 -14.30
C PRO A 551 -19.84 -13.72 -15.45
N THR A 552 -18.74 -12.97 -15.38
CA THR A 552 -17.69 -13.04 -16.39
C THR A 552 -16.90 -14.35 -16.27
N GLU A 553 -16.21 -14.74 -17.33
CA GLU A 553 -15.19 -15.78 -17.21
C GLU A 553 -14.08 -15.33 -16.24
N PRO A 554 -13.54 -16.24 -15.40
CA PRO A 554 -12.43 -15.93 -14.52
C PRO A 554 -11.15 -15.58 -15.30
N ILE A 555 -10.45 -14.54 -14.85
CA ILE A 555 -9.10 -14.17 -15.26
C ILE A 555 -8.17 -14.27 -14.03
N PRO A 556 -6.84 -14.34 -14.22
CA PRO A 556 -5.91 -14.31 -13.09
C PRO A 556 -6.11 -13.04 -12.25
N ALA A 557 -6.42 -13.22 -10.96
CA ALA A 557 -6.48 -12.14 -9.99
C ALA A 557 -5.06 -11.63 -9.70
N LEU A 558 -4.95 -10.34 -9.39
CA LEU A 558 -3.71 -9.75 -8.91
C LEU A 558 -3.54 -10.05 -7.42
N GLU A 559 -2.53 -10.86 -7.10
CA GLU A 559 -2.19 -11.19 -5.72
C GLU A 559 -1.47 -10.01 -5.07
N ALA A 560 -2.00 -9.55 -3.93
CA ALA A 560 -1.33 -8.56 -3.11
C ALA A 560 -0.03 -9.14 -2.53
N ARG A 561 1.03 -8.32 -2.47
CA ARG A 561 2.36 -8.73 -2.02
C ARG A 561 2.79 -7.85 -0.86
N SER A 562 3.00 -8.43 0.31
CA SER A 562 3.74 -7.75 1.38
C SER A 562 5.24 -7.93 1.13
N PHE A 563 6.02 -6.86 1.25
CA PHE A 563 7.47 -6.97 1.07
C PHE A 563 8.12 -7.82 2.17
N ALA A 564 7.53 -7.83 3.36
CA ALA A 564 8.05 -8.55 4.52
C ALA A 564 7.63 -10.02 4.56
N GLU A 565 6.48 -10.36 3.97
CA GLU A 565 5.84 -11.68 4.04
C GLU A 565 6.81 -12.84 3.81
N PRO A 566 7.71 -12.84 2.79
CA PRO A 566 8.63 -13.96 2.61
C PRO A 566 9.55 -14.24 3.82
N PHE A 567 9.96 -13.21 4.56
CA PHE A 567 10.74 -13.37 5.79
C PHE A 567 9.84 -13.66 7.00
N GLU A 568 8.64 -13.09 7.03
CA GLU A 568 7.66 -13.35 8.09
C GLU A 568 7.22 -14.81 8.11
N GLU A 569 7.04 -15.45 6.94
CA GLU A 569 6.77 -16.88 6.79
C GLU A 569 7.86 -17.75 7.45
N LEU A 570 9.14 -17.40 7.28
CA LEU A 570 10.25 -18.12 7.92
C LEU A 570 10.17 -17.99 9.45
N ARG A 571 9.85 -16.79 9.95
CA ARG A 571 9.69 -16.52 11.38
C ARG A 571 8.47 -17.22 11.96
N ASP A 572 7.36 -17.26 11.23
CA ASP A 572 6.14 -17.98 11.61
C ASP A 572 6.40 -19.48 11.76
N ALA A 573 7.12 -20.08 10.81
CA ALA A 573 7.53 -21.48 10.89
C ALA A 573 8.44 -21.74 12.11
N SER A 574 9.37 -20.83 12.38
CA SER A 574 10.22 -20.92 13.58
C SER A 574 9.44 -20.74 14.89
N ASP A 575 8.41 -19.89 14.94
CA ASP A 575 7.54 -19.73 16.10
C ASP A 575 6.76 -21.04 16.35
N ALA A 576 6.17 -21.62 15.30
CA ALA A 576 5.47 -22.91 15.38
C ALA A 576 6.40 -24.05 15.85
N TRP A 577 7.67 -24.04 15.41
CA TRP A 577 8.68 -24.96 15.91
C TRP A 577 8.95 -24.77 17.40
N GLN A 578 9.08 -23.53 17.86
CA GLN A 578 9.28 -23.21 19.28
C GLN A 578 8.10 -23.69 20.13
N ASP A 579 6.86 -23.51 19.66
CA ASP A 579 5.67 -23.99 20.35
C ASP A 579 5.65 -25.53 20.46
N ALA A 580 6.15 -26.25 19.44
CA ALA A 580 6.20 -27.70 19.41
C ALA A 580 7.38 -28.32 20.20
N HIS A 581 8.55 -27.67 20.23
CA HIS A 581 9.81 -28.23 20.76
C HIS A 581 10.33 -27.52 22.02
N GLY A 582 9.75 -26.38 22.40
CA GLY A 582 10.14 -25.57 23.55
C GLY A 582 11.34 -24.64 23.32
N HIS A 583 11.93 -24.64 22.12
CA HIS A 583 13.02 -23.76 21.72
C HIS A 583 12.99 -23.52 20.20
N ARG A 584 13.56 -22.41 19.73
CA ARG A 584 13.74 -22.13 18.29
C ARG A 584 14.86 -23.01 17.70
N PRO A 585 14.94 -23.19 16.37
CA PRO A 585 16.15 -23.75 15.75
C PRO A 585 17.36 -22.89 16.10
N ARG A 586 18.49 -23.53 16.45
CA ARG A 586 19.66 -22.85 17.03
C ARG A 586 20.84 -22.80 16.09
N VAL A 587 21.52 -21.66 16.10
CA VAL A 587 22.77 -21.42 15.37
C VAL A 587 23.84 -20.96 16.36
N PHE A 588 25.00 -21.60 16.34
CA PHE A 588 26.13 -21.25 17.19
C PHE A 588 27.13 -20.36 16.44
N LEU A 589 27.52 -19.23 17.04
CA LEU A 589 28.57 -18.38 16.48
C LEU A 589 29.94 -18.82 16.98
N ALA A 590 30.74 -19.47 16.14
CA ALA A 590 32.15 -19.74 16.41
C ALA A 590 32.97 -18.45 16.18
N ASN A 591 32.90 -17.53 17.13
CA ASN A 591 33.66 -16.28 17.13
C ASN A 591 35.15 -16.58 17.39
N MET A 592 36.02 -16.31 16.40
CA MET A 592 37.44 -16.64 16.50
C MET A 592 38.31 -15.40 16.64
N GLY A 593 39.24 -15.45 17.60
CA GLY A 593 40.15 -14.37 17.93
C GLY A 593 39.53 -13.28 18.82
N PRO A 594 40.27 -12.19 19.09
CA PRO A 594 39.81 -11.11 19.97
C PRO A 594 38.51 -10.46 19.48
N VAL A 595 37.74 -9.88 20.40
CA VAL A 595 36.43 -9.21 20.15
C VAL A 595 36.44 -8.32 18.92
N ALA A 596 37.44 -7.44 18.81
CA ALA A 596 37.58 -6.50 17.69
C ALA A 596 37.62 -7.17 16.29
N HIS A 597 38.03 -8.45 16.20
CA HIS A 597 38.12 -9.17 14.94
C HIS A 597 36.81 -9.84 14.54
N HIS A 598 35.93 -10.17 15.48
CA HIS A 598 34.72 -10.93 15.19
C HIS A 598 33.42 -10.14 15.36
N THR A 599 33.37 -9.06 16.14
CA THR A 599 32.11 -8.34 16.46
C THR A 599 31.28 -7.97 15.23
N ALA A 600 31.90 -7.42 14.18
CA ALA A 600 31.17 -7.02 12.98
C ALA A 600 30.54 -8.21 12.24
N ARG A 601 31.27 -9.33 12.12
CA ARG A 601 30.74 -10.55 11.48
C ARG A 601 29.74 -11.27 12.36
N ALA A 602 29.95 -11.30 13.67
CA ALA A 602 29.02 -11.86 14.63
C ALA A 602 27.69 -11.09 14.63
N ALA A 603 27.73 -9.76 14.59
CA ALA A 603 26.54 -8.92 14.48
C ALA A 603 25.81 -9.14 13.15
N TYR A 604 26.55 -9.20 12.03
CA TYR A 604 25.99 -9.53 10.72
C TYR A 604 25.34 -10.91 10.71
N ALA A 605 26.03 -11.94 11.20
CA ALA A 605 25.52 -13.31 11.26
C ALA A 605 24.29 -13.40 12.17
N LYS A 606 24.32 -12.76 13.34
CA LYS A 606 23.16 -12.70 14.24
C LYS A 606 21.93 -12.15 13.51
N ASN A 607 22.08 -10.97 12.91
CA ASN A 607 21.04 -10.31 12.11
C ASN A 607 20.61 -11.14 10.88
N PHE A 608 21.53 -11.91 10.31
CA PHE A 608 21.26 -12.83 9.20
C PHE A 608 20.28 -13.92 9.64
N PHE A 609 20.64 -14.67 10.70
CA PHE A 609 19.90 -15.83 11.17
C PHE A 609 18.60 -15.48 11.88
N GLU A 610 18.58 -14.42 12.69
CA GLU A 610 17.37 -14.00 13.41
C GLU A 610 16.24 -13.55 12.47
N ALA A 611 16.55 -13.14 11.23
CA ALA A 611 15.52 -12.80 10.25
C ALA A 611 14.74 -14.04 9.77
N GLY A 612 15.34 -15.23 9.88
CA GLY A 612 14.67 -16.51 9.67
C GLY A 612 14.10 -17.11 10.96
N GLY A 613 14.17 -16.38 12.09
CA GLY A 613 13.68 -16.86 13.38
C GLY A 613 14.62 -17.77 14.14
N PHE A 614 15.87 -17.98 13.71
CA PHE A 614 16.83 -18.78 14.47
C PHE A 614 17.23 -18.11 15.79
N GLU A 615 17.37 -18.91 16.85
CA GLU A 615 18.01 -18.48 18.09
C GLU A 615 19.54 -18.56 17.94
N VAL A 616 20.21 -17.42 18.11
CA VAL A 616 21.66 -17.31 17.92
C VAL A 616 22.39 -17.41 19.25
N VAL A 617 23.19 -18.47 19.41
CA VAL A 617 24.03 -18.71 20.58
C VAL A 617 25.39 -18.04 20.39
N GLY A 618 25.57 -16.88 21.03
CA GLY A 618 26.79 -16.08 21.00
C GLY A 618 27.79 -16.40 22.13
N ASN A 619 28.98 -15.80 22.05
CA ASN A 619 30.05 -15.88 23.05
C ASN A 619 31.08 -14.73 22.85
N GLU A 620 32.02 -14.59 23.78
CA GLU A 620 33.06 -13.54 23.78
C GLU A 620 34.30 -13.86 22.93
N GLY A 621 34.29 -14.98 22.19
CA GLY A 621 35.37 -15.41 21.30
C GLY A 621 36.22 -16.57 21.84
N PHE A 622 36.83 -17.30 20.91
CA PHE A 622 37.71 -18.44 21.19
C PHE A 622 39.11 -18.20 20.63
N ASP A 623 40.12 -18.62 21.39
CA ASP A 623 41.54 -18.59 21.02
C ASP A 623 42.01 -19.86 20.31
N SER A 624 41.19 -20.92 20.30
CA SER A 624 41.53 -22.24 19.81
C SER A 624 40.29 -22.96 19.27
N ALA A 625 40.49 -23.77 18.23
CA ALA A 625 39.44 -24.53 17.59
C ALA A 625 38.78 -25.53 18.58
N ASP A 626 39.56 -26.18 19.46
CA ASP A 626 39.04 -27.21 20.38
C ASP A 626 38.01 -26.61 21.36
N LYS A 627 38.26 -25.39 21.84
CA LYS A 627 37.33 -24.68 22.73
C LYS A 627 36.04 -24.31 21.99
N ALA A 628 36.15 -23.85 20.73
CA ALA A 628 35.00 -23.53 19.91
C ALA A 628 34.14 -24.79 19.61
N ALA A 629 34.79 -25.92 19.29
CA ALA A 629 34.13 -27.19 19.03
C ALA A 629 33.43 -27.76 20.27
N LYS A 630 34.06 -27.65 21.45
CA LYS A 630 33.42 -28.04 22.72
C LYS A 630 32.21 -27.17 23.03
N ALA A 631 32.35 -25.85 22.92
CA ALA A 631 31.24 -24.93 23.16
C ALA A 631 30.08 -25.14 22.15
N PHE A 632 30.40 -25.49 20.91
CA PHE A 632 29.40 -25.90 19.92
C PHE A 632 28.62 -27.14 20.38
N ALA A 633 29.31 -28.20 20.80
CA ALA A 633 28.67 -29.43 21.29
C ALA A 633 27.76 -29.18 22.51
N ASP A 634 28.14 -28.25 23.39
CA ASP A 634 27.37 -27.86 24.58
C ASP A 634 26.18 -26.93 24.24
N SER A 635 26.15 -26.31 23.06
CA SER A 635 25.14 -25.29 22.69
C SER A 635 23.78 -25.87 22.30
N GLY A 636 23.73 -27.14 21.90
CA GLY A 636 22.54 -27.77 21.32
C GLY A 636 22.17 -27.23 19.93
N ALA A 637 23.06 -26.48 19.26
CA ALA A 637 22.88 -26.06 17.87
C ALA A 637 23.35 -27.16 16.91
N ASN A 638 22.71 -27.26 15.75
CA ASN A 638 23.15 -28.15 14.66
C ASN A 638 24.00 -27.40 13.61
N ILE A 639 23.92 -26.07 13.62
CA ILE A 639 24.59 -25.18 12.67
C ILE A 639 25.65 -24.36 13.40
N ALA A 640 26.86 -24.30 12.84
CA ALA A 640 27.96 -23.49 13.37
C ALA A 640 28.40 -22.42 12.36
N VAL A 641 28.64 -21.19 12.82
CA VAL A 641 29.01 -20.06 11.97
C VAL A 641 30.34 -19.48 12.38
N ILE A 642 31.36 -19.62 11.53
CA ILE A 642 32.71 -19.10 11.78
C ILE A 642 32.72 -17.58 11.53
N CYS A 643 32.96 -16.82 12.59
CA CYS A 643 33.02 -15.36 12.56
C CYS A 643 34.42 -14.87 12.96
N SER A 644 35.11 -14.20 12.04
CA SER A 644 36.40 -13.55 12.30
C SER A 644 36.66 -12.45 11.28
N SER A 645 37.83 -11.82 11.31
CA SER A 645 38.21 -10.82 10.31
C SER A 645 38.81 -11.50 9.07
N ASP A 646 38.66 -10.87 7.89
CA ASP A 646 39.15 -11.42 6.62
C ASP A 646 40.65 -11.80 6.67
N LYS A 647 41.44 -11.06 7.46
CA LYS A 647 42.88 -11.31 7.67
C LYS A 647 43.21 -12.62 8.39
N LEU A 648 42.29 -13.15 9.18
CA LEU A 648 42.52 -14.29 10.06
C LEU A 648 41.84 -15.58 9.58
N TYR A 649 41.01 -15.50 8.52
CA TYR A 649 40.31 -16.69 8.02
C TYR A 649 41.26 -17.76 7.50
N SER A 650 42.33 -17.39 6.81
CA SER A 650 43.31 -18.36 6.30
C SER A 650 43.98 -19.17 7.41
N ASP A 651 44.11 -18.60 8.61
CA ASP A 651 44.73 -19.27 9.76
C ASP A 651 43.71 -20.14 10.52
N PHE A 652 42.49 -19.61 10.74
CA PHE A 652 41.48 -20.27 11.57
C PHE A 652 40.66 -21.32 10.82
N VAL A 653 40.21 -21.04 9.59
CA VAL A 653 39.23 -21.90 8.89
C VAL A 653 39.72 -23.34 8.72
N PRO A 654 40.98 -23.59 8.28
CA PRO A 654 41.49 -24.96 8.13
C PRO A 654 41.52 -25.78 9.43
N GLN A 655 41.52 -25.11 10.60
CA GLN A 655 41.57 -25.75 11.91
C GLN A 655 40.17 -25.88 12.53
N VAL A 656 39.35 -24.83 12.42
CA VAL A 656 38.06 -24.72 13.09
C VAL A 656 36.97 -25.52 12.37
N ALA A 657 36.89 -25.44 11.03
CA ALA A 657 35.82 -26.09 10.28
C ALA A 657 35.81 -27.63 10.46
N PRO A 658 36.96 -28.35 10.35
CA PRO A 658 36.96 -29.79 10.58
C PRO A 658 36.55 -30.18 12.01
N GLN A 659 36.95 -29.39 13.00
CA GLN A 659 36.64 -29.67 14.40
C GLN A 659 35.16 -29.45 14.73
N LEU A 660 34.53 -28.41 14.15
CA LEU A 660 33.08 -28.22 14.25
C LEU A 660 32.32 -29.41 13.63
N LYS A 661 32.76 -29.88 12.45
CA LYS A 661 32.20 -31.10 11.83
C LYS A 661 32.36 -32.34 12.72
N GLN A 662 33.54 -32.54 13.31
CA GLN A 662 33.80 -33.64 14.24
C GLN A 662 32.96 -33.53 15.53
N ALA A 663 32.66 -32.31 15.98
CA ALA A 663 31.79 -32.04 17.12
C ALA A 663 30.29 -32.22 16.80
N GLY A 664 29.95 -32.59 15.56
CA GLY A 664 28.58 -32.91 15.15
C GLY A 664 27.84 -31.80 14.40
N ALA A 665 28.53 -30.73 13.97
CA ALA A 665 27.91 -29.69 13.16
C ALA A 665 27.40 -30.28 11.84
N ARG A 666 26.09 -30.20 11.62
CA ARG A 666 25.46 -30.63 10.38
C ARG A 666 25.85 -29.69 9.25
N SER A 667 25.80 -28.38 9.52
CA SER A 667 26.19 -27.32 8.60
C SER A 667 27.20 -26.38 9.26
N VAL A 668 28.33 -26.14 8.60
CA VAL A 668 29.37 -25.19 8.98
C VAL A 668 29.38 -24.07 7.96
N ILE A 669 29.12 -22.86 8.44
CA ILE A 669 28.93 -21.67 7.62
C ILE A 669 30.06 -20.68 7.93
N LEU A 670 30.54 -19.96 6.94
CA LEU A 670 31.50 -18.86 7.14
C LEU A 670 30.86 -17.51 6.85
N ALA A 671 30.99 -16.56 7.78
CA ALA A 671 30.48 -15.21 7.65
C ALA A 671 31.46 -14.26 6.94
N GLY A 672 31.59 -14.36 5.62
CA GLY A 672 32.51 -13.56 4.83
C GLY A 672 32.51 -13.97 3.36
N PHE A 673 32.97 -13.07 2.49
CA PHE A 673 33.11 -13.39 1.06
C PHE A 673 34.39 -14.24 0.87
N PRO A 674 34.29 -15.45 0.28
CA PRO A 674 35.42 -16.37 0.26
C PRO A 674 36.50 -16.03 -0.76
N GLY A 675 36.17 -15.29 -1.83
CA GLY A 675 37.10 -15.02 -2.92
C GLY A 675 37.73 -16.30 -3.48
N ASP A 676 39.04 -16.25 -3.74
CA ASP A 676 39.80 -17.40 -4.27
C ASP A 676 39.95 -18.56 -3.27
N ASN A 677 39.63 -18.35 -1.99
CA ASN A 677 39.75 -19.37 -0.95
C ASN A 677 38.54 -20.33 -0.90
N ALA A 678 37.49 -20.09 -1.68
CA ALA A 678 36.23 -20.85 -1.60
C ALA A 678 36.44 -22.37 -1.65
N ALA A 679 37.19 -22.87 -2.65
CA ALA A 679 37.45 -24.30 -2.81
C ALA A 679 38.27 -24.88 -1.64
N ALA A 680 39.26 -24.13 -1.15
CA ALA A 680 40.09 -24.56 -0.03
C ALA A 680 39.30 -24.65 1.28
N TRP A 681 38.44 -23.67 1.55
CA TRP A 681 37.60 -23.64 2.74
C TRP A 681 36.46 -24.66 2.69
N GLN A 682 35.91 -24.94 1.50
CA GLN A 682 34.98 -26.05 1.29
C GLN A 682 35.64 -27.41 1.56
N ALA A 683 36.85 -27.62 1.04
CA ALA A 683 37.61 -28.84 1.34
C ALA A 683 37.95 -28.99 2.83
N ALA A 684 38.09 -27.88 3.56
CA ALA A 684 38.26 -27.87 5.01
C ALA A 684 36.95 -28.14 5.80
N GLY A 685 35.80 -28.22 5.12
CA GLY A 685 34.52 -28.56 5.74
C GLY A 685 33.55 -27.39 5.94
N VAL A 686 33.77 -26.24 5.30
CA VAL A 686 32.76 -25.16 5.22
C VAL A 686 31.74 -25.51 4.14
N ASP A 687 30.46 -25.60 4.48
CA ASP A 687 29.40 -25.94 3.52
C ASP A 687 28.86 -24.71 2.78
N ARG A 688 28.76 -23.56 3.47
CA ARG A 688 28.10 -22.34 2.95
C ARG A 688 28.85 -21.07 3.36
N PHE A 689 28.68 -20.02 2.55
CA PHE A 689 29.22 -18.68 2.82
C PHE A 689 28.10 -17.66 2.90
N ILE A 690 28.05 -16.84 3.95
CA ILE A 690 27.11 -15.73 4.08
C ILE A 690 27.84 -14.40 4.02
N PHE A 691 27.39 -13.47 3.18
CA PHE A 691 28.05 -12.18 2.95
C PHE A 691 27.08 -11.18 2.33
N ILE A 692 27.43 -9.89 2.35
CA ILE A 692 26.61 -8.81 1.79
C ILE A 692 26.25 -9.12 0.33
N LYS A 693 24.94 -9.11 0.00
CA LYS A 693 24.33 -9.46 -1.30
C LYS A 693 24.18 -10.95 -1.62
N CYS A 694 24.49 -11.88 -0.70
CA CYS A 694 24.04 -13.25 -0.86
C CYS A 694 22.50 -13.31 -0.76
N ASP A 695 21.89 -14.37 -1.32
CA ASP A 695 20.44 -14.57 -1.18
C ASP A 695 20.12 -15.00 0.25
N VAL A 696 19.70 -14.04 1.08
CA VAL A 696 19.48 -14.28 2.50
C VAL A 696 18.24 -15.13 2.70
N LEU A 697 17.18 -14.82 1.96
CA LEU A 697 15.89 -15.49 2.05
C LEU A 697 16.01 -16.97 1.68
N GLU A 698 16.60 -17.28 0.53
CA GLU A 698 16.77 -18.66 0.07
C GLU A 698 17.70 -19.43 1.01
N THR A 699 18.81 -18.84 1.43
CA THR A 699 19.74 -19.49 2.37
C THR A 699 19.06 -19.84 3.69
N LEU A 700 18.26 -18.93 4.27
CA LEU A 700 17.55 -19.20 5.52
C LEU A 700 16.48 -20.27 5.35
N ARG A 701 15.73 -20.25 4.23
CA ARG A 701 14.73 -21.26 3.90
C ARG A 701 15.35 -22.65 3.81
N GLU A 702 16.45 -22.80 3.08
CA GLU A 702 17.15 -24.08 2.95
C GLU A 702 17.65 -24.59 4.31
N LEU A 703 18.20 -23.71 5.15
CA LEU A 703 18.66 -24.12 6.48
C LEU A 703 17.50 -24.53 7.41
N LEU A 704 16.35 -23.87 7.32
CA LEU A 704 15.15 -24.29 8.05
C LEU A 704 14.60 -25.62 7.54
N GLN A 705 14.68 -25.90 6.24
CA GLN A 705 14.35 -27.21 5.67
C GLN A 705 15.32 -28.30 6.14
N GLU A 706 16.62 -27.99 6.17
CA GLU A 706 17.63 -28.90 6.72
C GLU A 706 17.30 -29.24 8.19
N GLU A 707 16.97 -28.25 9.01
CA GLU A 707 16.58 -28.45 10.41
C GLU A 707 15.21 -29.12 10.59
N GLY A 708 14.45 -29.33 9.52
CA GLY A 708 13.12 -29.95 9.56
C GLY A 708 12.01 -29.01 10.07
N VAL A 709 12.28 -27.71 10.12
CA VAL A 709 11.31 -26.66 10.48
C VAL A 709 10.34 -26.42 9.33
N LEU A 710 10.87 -26.40 8.11
CA LEU A 710 10.11 -26.29 6.87
C LEU A 710 10.09 -27.63 6.13
N ALA A 711 9.02 -27.85 5.37
CA ALA A 711 8.84 -29.03 4.52
C ALA A 711 9.67 -28.99 3.23
#